data_AF-A0A022VR73-F1
#
_entry.id   AF-A0A022VR73-F1
#
_cell.length_a   1.000
_cell.length_b   1.000
_cell.length_c   1.000
_cell.angle_alpha   90.00
_cell.angle_beta   90.00
_cell.angle_gamma   90.00
#
_symmetry.space_group_name_H-M   'P 1'
#
loop_
_entity.id
_entity.type
_entity.pdbx_description
1 polymer ?
#
loop_
_entity_poly.entity_id
_entity_poly.type
_entity_poly.pdbx_seq_one_letter_code
_entity_poly.pdbx_strand_id
1 'polypeptide(L)'
;MAHFLRGKQAGIQSDLSGSLSPESFLIDEVARYGINSRISAIAYDPVQSLLAAGTSETQFGSGEIYVFGQERVSAVFSLPRKASTSILQFCGDKLLAVAKNELYVFSLDERKLVTSYAPPGHATCVLTDPALDYAFIGLQNGELVTYDLDRHMVAPFKVPNLWKERNSRARFLPILSLAFHPKDLGTLLIGYSDGAVIFSIKQNVPVKYFQYEVPKGAPGGDSDPSSARETRWPKVVKALWHPTATFVLTVHEDSSLVFWDPKDGRVVMARTIQAIDVNKPGELASTSGSTPNTFSLKAPIFEIAWCCKENPDDTGLLIAGGTPTTEMTKGLTFIDLGITPNYQTSSWQVLSGHFSSLKRQSTLSTPPNAEVAQFCLIPRASPHFGGAQDPIAVVALLSSGELVTLSFPSGYTITPTNVFPPSLTMVHPFATNFDLACIDRTRWLGWREKRAQGPPLLIGGAAAKKALKRFESRDIAIVAHADGLIRLWDIGHDDQIENPTVLQVDLARAVGRYDGIAATQMSFSGAAGELSVGLQSGELVVFKWGRNENAGRDVPLGENNGPDQITSISHRGDPGLKEGLLPLALLDQSQGSITVLKHSDVGFICVGYKSGSIAFLDLRGPAVIYSANLTDFAAKQSRRSSWKSHSSMEKGVDWPTCAEFGVLRIEDDSYSSISCFVGTNNGHLATFKILPSSGATYTVSFVGSCSLDDRVLSICPINAETGAQTLATQDAVSDLRNGGKVNGVIVAATPSGCRIFKPATSKGAHKNWDDFMCDAASVVHSSGGCSVVGLFGDGKARAYSIPALKEIGSISIGKILDTRRLGDARISPSGDILAWTGPSELAMLHVWGIGSPLYVEMKLLSPSNMNIKLTKHPLT
;
A
#
# COMPACT_ATOMS: atom_id res chain seq x y z
N MET A 1 28.49 39.11 20.44
CA MET A 1 29.51 39.36 19.38
C MET A 1 29.57 38.28 18.31
N ALA A 2 29.59 36.97 18.63
CA ALA A 2 29.65 35.90 17.62
C ALA A 2 28.48 35.89 16.60
N HIS A 3 27.26 36.21 17.03
CA HIS A 3 26.07 36.37 16.16
C HIS A 3 26.29 37.43 15.06
N PHE A 4 26.83 38.60 15.43
CA PHE A 4 27.04 39.72 14.52
C PHE A 4 28.15 39.45 13.49
N LEU A 5 29.20 38.72 13.89
CA LEU A 5 30.29 38.33 13.00
C LEU A 5 29.84 37.28 11.98
N ARG A 6 29.06 36.27 12.39
CA ARG A 6 28.50 35.24 11.49
C ARG A 6 27.45 35.80 10.54
N GLY A 7 26.60 36.73 10.98
CA GLY A 7 25.64 37.43 10.11
C GLY A 7 26.33 38.19 8.97
N LYS A 8 27.35 39.01 9.29
CA LYS A 8 28.16 39.69 8.27
C LYS A 8 28.84 38.72 7.29
N GLN A 9 29.32 37.57 7.77
CA GLN A 9 29.99 36.56 6.94
C GLN A 9 29.01 35.83 6.02
N ALA A 10 27.79 35.51 6.49
CA ALA A 10 26.75 34.86 5.69
C ALA A 10 26.03 35.83 4.74
N GLY A 11 26.17 37.14 4.92
CA GLY A 11 25.44 38.16 4.17
C GLY A 11 24.00 38.37 4.63
N ILE A 12 23.67 37.93 5.84
CA ILE A 12 22.38 38.10 6.52
C ILE A 12 22.57 39.14 7.65
N GLN A 13 21.79 40.22 7.62
CA GLN A 13 21.96 41.33 8.57
C GLN A 13 21.13 41.18 9.85
N SER A 14 20.00 40.45 9.78
CA SER A 14 19.04 40.24 10.88
C SER A 14 19.04 38.80 11.39
N ASP A 15 18.56 38.56 12.60
CA ASP A 15 18.25 37.21 13.07
C ASP A 15 16.92 36.77 12.47
N LEU A 16 16.96 35.81 11.54
CA LEU A 16 15.78 35.31 10.83
C LEU A 16 14.99 34.32 11.68
N SER A 17 15.53 33.88 12.82
CA SER A 17 14.85 32.97 13.76
C SER A 17 13.75 33.66 14.56
N GLY A 18 13.73 34.99 14.57
CA GLY A 18 12.66 35.78 15.16
C GLY A 18 12.40 35.43 16.64
N SER A 19 11.16 35.02 16.92
CA SER A 19 10.63 34.68 18.25
C SER A 19 10.67 33.18 18.57
N LEU A 20 11.29 32.36 17.71
CA LEU A 20 11.39 30.92 17.96
C LEU A 20 12.15 30.63 19.26
N SER A 21 11.54 29.80 20.11
CA SER A 21 12.03 29.49 21.45
C SER A 21 12.12 27.99 21.67
N PRO A 22 13.00 27.52 22.57
CA PRO A 22 13.06 26.11 22.95
C PRO A 22 11.70 25.55 23.41
N GLU A 23 10.90 26.35 24.10
CA GLU A 23 9.59 25.97 24.64
C GLU A 23 8.53 25.75 23.55
N SER A 24 8.70 26.40 22.40
CA SER A 24 7.81 26.25 21.23
C SER A 24 8.18 25.12 20.28
N PHE A 25 9.37 24.52 20.46
CA PHE A 25 9.78 23.36 19.66
C PHE A 25 9.19 22.12 20.32
N LEU A 26 8.02 21.72 19.84
CA LEU A 26 7.27 20.54 20.30
C LEU A 26 6.76 19.76 19.09
N ILE A 27 6.76 18.43 19.21
CA ILE A 27 6.30 17.54 18.13
C ILE A 27 4.84 17.15 18.35
N ASP A 28 4.01 17.42 17.35
CA ASP A 28 2.67 16.86 17.23
C ASP A 28 2.74 15.65 16.30
N GLU A 29 2.14 14.52 16.71
CA GLU A 29 1.92 13.38 15.82
C GLU A 29 0.55 13.54 15.14
N VAL A 30 0.55 13.92 13.87
CA VAL A 30 -0.65 14.38 13.16
C VAL A 30 -1.46 13.22 12.59
N ALA A 31 -0.77 12.29 11.93
CA ALA A 31 -1.40 11.17 11.24
C ALA A 31 -0.42 10.01 11.01
N ARG A 32 -0.98 8.81 10.79
CA ARG A 32 -0.27 7.65 10.26
C ARG A 32 -0.95 7.12 9.01
N TYR A 33 -0.15 6.71 8.04
CA TYR A 33 -0.57 6.17 6.75
C TYR A 33 0.12 4.85 6.50
N GLY A 34 -0.64 3.77 6.60
CA GLY A 34 -0.15 2.43 6.32
C GLY A 34 -0.63 1.43 7.34
N ILE A 35 0.13 0.33 7.42
CA ILE A 35 -0.05 -0.75 8.38
C ILE A 35 1.34 -1.11 8.90
N ASN A 36 1.49 -1.16 10.22
CA ASN A 36 2.81 -1.26 10.87
C ASN A 36 3.47 -2.65 10.80
N SER A 37 2.73 -3.69 10.41
CA SER A 37 3.20 -5.08 10.37
C SER A 37 2.49 -5.87 9.27
N ARG A 38 3.01 -7.06 8.97
CA ARG A 38 2.48 -7.94 7.93
C ARG A 38 1.03 -8.35 8.25
N ILE A 39 0.12 -8.18 7.29
CA ILE A 39 -1.26 -8.67 7.41
C ILE A 39 -1.25 -10.21 7.44
N SER A 40 -1.99 -10.79 8.38
CA SER A 40 -2.17 -12.23 8.53
C SER A 40 -3.62 -12.70 8.48
N ALA A 41 -4.59 -11.81 8.67
CA ALA A 41 -6.01 -12.13 8.55
C ALA A 41 -6.79 -10.94 8.00
N ILE A 42 -7.78 -11.20 7.17
CA ILE A 42 -8.72 -10.18 6.67
C ILE A 42 -10.17 -10.60 6.88
N ALA A 43 -11.05 -9.62 7.06
CA ALA A 43 -12.50 -9.82 7.15
C ALA A 43 -13.23 -8.61 6.57
N TYR A 44 -14.35 -8.83 5.89
CA TYR A 44 -15.21 -7.76 5.38
C TYR A 44 -16.60 -7.90 5.98
N ASP A 45 -17.15 -6.81 6.51
CA ASP A 45 -18.55 -6.72 6.90
C ASP A 45 -19.36 -6.06 5.78
N PRO A 46 -20.24 -6.80 5.09
CA PRO A 46 -21.09 -6.22 4.06
C PRO A 46 -22.26 -5.41 4.61
N VAL A 47 -22.60 -5.48 5.90
CA VAL A 47 -23.67 -4.68 6.49
C VAL A 47 -23.20 -3.24 6.66
N GLN A 48 -22.10 -3.02 7.40
CA GLN A 48 -21.50 -1.71 7.55
C GLN A 48 -20.65 -1.30 6.36
N SER A 49 -20.22 -2.25 5.50
CA SER A 49 -19.23 -2.00 4.44
C SER A 49 -17.89 -1.52 5.00
N LEU A 50 -17.36 -2.30 5.95
CA LEU A 50 -16.06 -2.12 6.62
C LEU A 50 -15.12 -3.27 6.28
N LEU A 51 -13.83 -2.99 6.15
CA LEU A 51 -12.79 -4.00 5.97
C LEU A 51 -11.86 -3.99 7.19
N ALA A 52 -11.63 -5.15 7.78
CA ALA A 52 -10.66 -5.33 8.85
C ALA A 52 -9.44 -6.12 8.38
N ALA A 53 -8.26 -5.72 8.86
CA ALA A 53 -6.99 -6.37 8.63
C ALA A 53 -6.24 -6.57 9.95
N GLY A 54 -6.06 -7.83 10.35
CA GLY A 54 -5.26 -8.22 11.50
C GLY A 54 -3.81 -8.47 11.10
N THR A 55 -2.86 -8.04 11.92
CA THR A 55 -1.43 -8.16 11.64
C THR A 55 -0.74 -9.21 12.51
N SER A 56 0.45 -9.61 12.06
CA SER A 56 1.35 -10.52 12.78
C SER A 56 2.20 -9.79 13.82
N GLU A 57 2.55 -10.51 14.88
CA GLU A 57 3.67 -10.13 15.76
C GLU A 57 4.98 -10.26 14.98
N THR A 58 5.68 -9.15 14.77
CA THR A 58 6.98 -9.09 14.09
C THR A 58 7.91 -8.16 14.86
N GLN A 59 9.15 -8.03 14.39
CA GLN A 59 10.07 -7.02 14.93
C GLN A 59 9.59 -5.58 14.71
N PHE A 60 8.66 -5.35 13.78
CA PHE A 60 8.17 -4.02 13.41
C PHE A 60 6.85 -3.65 14.11
N GLY A 61 6.05 -4.63 14.53
CA GLY A 61 4.76 -4.37 15.17
C GLY A 61 4.32 -5.50 16.10
N SER A 62 3.56 -5.15 17.13
CA SER A 62 3.14 -6.10 18.17
C SER A 62 1.97 -7.01 17.79
N GLY A 63 1.38 -6.81 16.62
CA GLY A 63 0.11 -7.42 16.23
C GLY A 63 -1.06 -6.53 16.64
N GLU A 64 -1.71 -5.96 15.64
CA GLU A 64 -2.81 -5.00 15.77
C GLU A 64 -3.88 -5.30 14.73
N ILE A 65 -5.07 -4.75 14.93
CA ILE A 65 -6.19 -4.93 14.02
C ILE A 65 -6.63 -3.56 13.52
N TYR A 66 -6.58 -3.38 12.21
CA TYR A 66 -6.98 -2.15 11.52
C TYR A 66 -8.38 -2.34 10.95
N VAL A 67 -9.27 -1.37 11.14
CA VAL A 67 -10.61 -1.36 10.53
C VAL A 67 -10.73 -0.12 9.66
N PHE A 68 -11.12 -0.30 8.40
CA PHE A 68 -11.20 0.72 7.38
C PHE A 68 -12.64 0.89 6.89
N GLY A 69 -13.04 2.14 6.68
CA GLY A 69 -14.34 2.52 6.12
C GLY A 69 -14.20 3.46 4.92
N GLN A 70 -15.24 4.26 4.68
CA GLN A 70 -15.25 5.22 3.58
C GLN A 70 -14.18 6.31 3.72
N GLU A 71 -13.77 6.89 2.60
CA GLU A 71 -12.77 7.96 2.52
C GLU A 71 -11.47 7.64 3.29
N ARG A 72 -11.30 8.22 4.48
CA ARG A 72 -10.14 8.03 5.36
C ARG A 72 -10.54 7.56 6.76
N VAL A 73 -11.73 6.97 6.90
CA VAL A 73 -12.16 6.34 8.15
C VAL A 73 -11.26 5.16 8.43
N SER A 74 -10.55 5.24 9.56
CA SER A 74 -9.77 4.13 10.09
C SER A 74 -9.84 4.09 11.62
N ALA A 75 -9.68 2.89 12.17
CA ALA A 75 -9.49 2.66 13.60
C ALA A 75 -8.48 1.53 13.79
N VAL A 76 -7.73 1.60 14.89
CA VAL A 76 -6.76 0.57 15.29
C VAL A 76 -7.18 0.00 16.63
N PHE A 77 -7.22 -1.32 16.72
CA PHE A 77 -7.51 -2.08 17.91
C PHE A 77 -6.25 -2.86 18.32
N SER A 78 -5.77 -2.59 19.52
CA SER A 78 -4.59 -3.25 20.08
C SER A 78 -4.98 -4.53 20.82
N LEU A 79 -4.18 -5.58 20.64
CA LEU A 79 -4.27 -6.79 21.44
C LEU A 79 -3.65 -6.56 22.83
N PRO A 80 -4.21 -7.11 23.93
CA PRO A 80 -3.63 -6.94 25.28
C PRO A 80 -2.21 -7.50 25.43
N ARG A 81 -1.87 -8.49 24.60
CA ARG A 81 -0.54 -9.10 24.53
C ARG A 81 -0.10 -9.08 23.07
N LYS A 82 1.21 -8.93 22.85
CA LYS A 82 1.79 -9.07 21.51
C LYS A 82 1.41 -10.45 20.96
N ALA A 83 0.81 -10.52 19.78
CA ALA A 83 0.35 -11.77 19.17
C ALA A 83 -0.03 -11.57 17.70
N SER A 84 0.14 -12.61 16.88
CA SER A 84 -0.39 -12.60 15.52
C SER A 84 -1.87 -12.93 15.49
N THR A 85 -2.65 -12.13 14.77
CA THR A 85 -4.07 -12.40 14.53
C THR A 85 -4.21 -13.55 13.52
N SER A 86 -4.87 -14.64 13.90
CA SER A 86 -5.06 -15.81 13.04
C SER A 86 -6.47 -15.93 12.45
N ILE A 87 -7.49 -15.44 13.15
CA ILE A 87 -8.88 -15.43 12.69
C ILE A 87 -9.46 -14.05 12.97
N LEU A 88 -10.22 -13.51 12.03
CA LEU A 88 -10.89 -12.22 12.15
C LEU A 88 -12.32 -12.34 11.60
N GLN A 89 -13.31 -11.84 12.34
CA GLN A 89 -14.71 -11.96 11.94
C GLN A 89 -15.56 -10.83 12.51
N PHE A 90 -16.47 -10.30 11.71
CA PHE A 90 -17.47 -9.35 12.18
C PHE A 90 -18.73 -10.07 12.70
N CYS A 91 -19.39 -9.48 13.69
CA CYS A 91 -20.70 -9.91 14.17
C CYS A 91 -21.44 -8.68 14.70
N GLY A 92 -22.38 -8.15 13.90
CA GLY A 92 -23.12 -6.94 14.26
C GLY A 92 -22.20 -5.74 14.50
N ASP A 93 -22.24 -5.20 15.71
CA ASP A 93 -21.43 -4.08 16.20
C ASP A 93 -20.08 -4.52 16.81
N LYS A 94 -19.73 -5.81 16.71
CA LYS A 94 -18.53 -6.41 17.32
C LYS A 94 -17.55 -6.89 16.26
N LEU A 95 -16.27 -6.82 16.61
CA LEU A 95 -15.16 -7.43 15.88
C LEU A 95 -14.52 -8.51 16.74
N LEU A 96 -14.51 -9.73 16.22
CA LEU A 96 -13.95 -10.91 16.86
C LEU A 96 -12.57 -11.18 16.27
N ALA A 97 -11.59 -11.43 17.12
CA ALA A 97 -10.25 -11.82 16.70
C ALA A 97 -9.74 -12.99 17.54
N VAL A 98 -9.10 -13.96 16.89
CA VAL A 98 -8.38 -15.04 17.59
C VAL A 98 -6.88 -14.78 17.47
N ALA A 99 -6.18 -14.75 18.61
CA ALA A 99 -4.74 -14.62 18.67
C ALA A 99 -4.21 -15.37 19.91
N LYS A 100 -3.07 -16.09 19.77
CA LYS A 100 -2.49 -16.93 20.86
C LYS A 100 -3.52 -17.82 21.59
N ASN A 101 -4.46 -18.39 20.83
CA ASN A 101 -5.54 -19.22 21.33
C ASN A 101 -6.53 -18.54 22.31
N GLU A 102 -6.63 -17.22 22.28
CA GLU A 102 -7.65 -16.46 22.98
C GLU A 102 -8.57 -15.79 21.94
N LEU A 103 -9.88 -15.82 22.19
CA LEU A 103 -10.87 -15.05 21.47
C LEU A 103 -10.99 -13.67 22.12
N TYR A 104 -10.74 -12.61 21.36
CA TYR A 104 -10.94 -11.22 21.75
C TYR A 104 -12.20 -10.69 21.07
N VAL A 105 -13.03 -9.98 21.84
CA VAL A 105 -14.26 -9.34 21.34
C VAL A 105 -14.12 -7.84 21.54
N PHE A 106 -14.05 -7.10 20.44
CA PHE A 106 -13.97 -5.64 20.43
C PHE A 106 -15.32 -5.03 20.06
N SER A 107 -15.67 -3.91 20.70
CA SER A 107 -16.81 -3.08 20.30
C SER A 107 -16.37 -2.10 19.22
N LEU A 108 -17.05 -2.09 18.08
CA LEU A 108 -16.82 -1.12 17.01
C LEU A 108 -17.32 0.28 17.38
N ASP A 109 -18.32 0.37 18.28
CA ASP A 109 -18.85 1.65 18.76
C ASP A 109 -17.89 2.29 19.76
N GLU A 110 -17.57 1.55 20.82
CA GLU A 110 -16.74 2.03 21.93
C GLU A 110 -15.24 1.99 21.60
N ARG A 111 -14.85 1.32 20.51
CA ARG A 111 -13.47 1.16 20.04
C ARG A 111 -12.51 0.63 21.10
N LYS A 112 -12.99 -0.34 21.87
CA LYS A 112 -12.23 -0.98 22.94
C LYS A 112 -12.50 -2.48 22.99
N LEU A 113 -11.59 -3.18 23.66
CA LEU A 113 -11.80 -4.56 24.03
C LEU A 113 -12.94 -4.64 25.05
N VAL A 114 -13.95 -5.45 24.76
CA VAL A 114 -15.09 -5.69 25.64
C VAL A 114 -14.80 -6.88 26.56
N THR A 115 -14.33 -7.98 25.98
CA THR A 115 -14.03 -9.22 26.72
C THR A 115 -13.02 -10.08 25.97
N SER A 116 -12.40 -11.00 26.69
CA SER A 116 -11.52 -12.04 26.15
C SER A 116 -11.88 -13.39 26.74
N TYR A 117 -11.86 -14.43 25.92
CA TYR A 117 -12.17 -15.80 26.33
C TYR A 117 -11.08 -16.76 25.84
N ALA A 118 -10.52 -17.54 26.75
CA ALA A 118 -9.59 -18.62 26.44
C ALA A 118 -10.38 -19.95 26.35
N PRO A 119 -10.71 -20.45 25.15
CA PRO A 119 -11.37 -21.75 25.00
C PRO A 119 -10.54 -22.90 25.57
N PRO A 120 -11.17 -24.03 25.97
CA PRO A 120 -10.51 -25.18 26.60
C PRO A 120 -9.62 -26.01 25.63
N GLY A 121 -9.26 -25.46 24.48
CA GLY A 121 -8.45 -26.08 23.44
C GLY A 121 -8.06 -25.07 22.38
N HIS A 122 -7.24 -25.49 21.40
CA HIS A 122 -6.81 -24.61 20.33
C HIS A 122 -7.97 -24.30 19.36
N ALA A 123 -8.36 -23.03 19.24
CA ALA A 123 -9.39 -22.59 18.30
C ALA A 123 -8.89 -22.66 16.86
N THR A 124 -9.57 -23.46 16.04
CA THR A 124 -9.21 -23.73 14.64
C THR A 124 -10.13 -23.03 13.66
N CYS A 125 -11.37 -22.75 14.05
CA CYS A 125 -12.31 -21.95 13.27
C CYS A 125 -13.31 -21.24 14.19
N VAL A 126 -13.86 -20.13 13.71
CA VAL A 126 -14.94 -19.38 14.36
C VAL A 126 -16.06 -19.19 13.34
N LEU A 127 -17.30 -19.29 13.80
CA LEU A 127 -18.50 -19.03 13.01
C LEU A 127 -19.43 -18.11 13.81
N THR A 128 -19.90 -17.06 13.15
CA THR A 128 -20.94 -16.14 13.61
C THR A 128 -22.01 -16.02 12.53
N ASP A 129 -23.17 -15.48 12.89
CA ASP A 129 -24.20 -15.07 11.95
C ASP A 129 -24.63 -13.63 12.27
N PRO A 130 -24.92 -12.78 11.28
CA PRO A 130 -25.38 -11.41 11.53
C PRO A 130 -26.66 -11.31 12.38
N ALA A 131 -27.46 -12.37 12.46
CA ALA A 131 -28.69 -12.42 13.25
C ALA A 131 -28.54 -13.09 14.63
N LEU A 132 -27.33 -13.51 15.01
CA LEU A 132 -27.05 -14.20 16.27
C LEU A 132 -25.91 -13.54 17.04
N ASP A 133 -26.14 -13.25 18.32
CA ASP A 133 -25.09 -12.79 19.24
C ASP A 133 -24.30 -13.96 19.86
N TYR A 134 -23.90 -14.93 19.03
CA TYR A 134 -23.13 -16.09 19.46
C TYR A 134 -21.92 -16.32 18.55
N ALA A 135 -20.79 -16.65 19.18
CA ALA A 135 -19.61 -17.18 18.50
C ALA A 135 -19.51 -18.68 18.71
N PHE A 136 -19.53 -19.44 17.61
CA PHE A 136 -19.33 -20.88 17.58
C PHE A 136 -17.86 -21.15 17.29
N ILE A 137 -17.17 -21.83 18.20
CA ILE A 137 -15.72 -22.00 18.18
C ILE A 137 -15.42 -23.49 18.04
N GLY A 138 -14.87 -23.86 16.89
CA GLY A 138 -14.36 -25.21 16.64
C GLY A 138 -12.95 -25.36 17.21
N LEU A 139 -12.69 -26.48 17.88
CA LEU A 139 -11.43 -26.73 18.56
C LEU A 139 -10.63 -27.87 17.91
N GLN A 140 -9.31 -27.85 18.12
CA GLN A 140 -8.35 -28.87 17.64
C GLN A 140 -8.63 -30.28 18.18
N ASN A 141 -9.27 -30.40 19.34
CA ASN A 141 -9.63 -31.70 19.94
C ASN A 141 -10.93 -32.30 19.33
N GLY A 142 -11.60 -31.56 18.44
CA GLY A 142 -12.86 -31.96 17.82
C GLY A 142 -14.11 -31.51 18.58
N GLU A 143 -13.97 -30.66 19.59
CA GLU A 143 -15.12 -30.14 20.32
C GLU A 143 -15.55 -28.77 19.77
N LEU A 144 -16.83 -28.49 19.88
CA LEU A 144 -17.42 -27.18 19.61
C LEU A 144 -17.83 -26.55 20.94
N VAL A 145 -17.35 -25.34 21.19
CA VAL A 145 -17.83 -24.51 22.31
C VAL A 145 -18.50 -23.26 21.77
N THR A 146 -19.45 -22.71 22.51
CA THR A 146 -20.12 -21.46 22.14
C THR A 146 -19.93 -20.38 23.18
N TYR A 147 -19.82 -19.15 22.70
CA TYR A 147 -19.66 -17.96 23.54
C TYR A 147 -20.79 -16.99 23.22
N ASP A 148 -21.49 -16.54 24.26
CA ASP A 148 -22.56 -15.55 24.18
C ASP A 148 -21.92 -14.16 24.12
N LEU A 149 -22.06 -13.52 22.96
CA LEU A 149 -21.45 -12.22 22.65
C LEU A 149 -22.22 -11.05 23.27
N ASP A 150 -23.48 -11.24 23.67
CA ASP A 150 -24.28 -10.24 24.36
C ASP A 150 -24.01 -10.28 25.87
N ARG A 151 -23.99 -11.47 26.45
CA ARG A 151 -23.80 -11.66 27.90
C ARG A 151 -22.34 -11.79 28.33
N HIS A 152 -21.41 -11.82 27.37
CA HIS A 152 -19.98 -11.97 27.58
C HIS A 152 -19.61 -13.18 28.45
N MET A 153 -20.25 -14.32 28.19
CA MET A 153 -20.04 -15.54 28.95
C MET A 153 -20.05 -16.78 28.05
N VAL A 154 -19.42 -17.85 28.52
CA VAL A 154 -19.51 -19.14 27.84
C VAL A 154 -20.95 -19.61 27.87
N ALA A 155 -21.49 -19.92 26.69
CA ALA A 155 -22.85 -20.41 26.59
C ALA A 155 -22.89 -21.92 26.95
N PRO A 156 -24.00 -22.41 27.53
CA PRO A 156 -24.11 -23.82 27.93
C PRO A 156 -24.03 -24.81 26.75
N PHE A 157 -24.31 -24.35 25.54
CA PHE A 157 -24.32 -25.18 24.34
C PHE A 157 -22.89 -25.56 23.93
N LYS A 158 -22.63 -26.86 23.92
CA LYS A 158 -21.36 -27.46 23.50
C LYS A 158 -21.64 -28.76 22.77
N VAL A 159 -20.83 -29.06 21.77
CA VAL A 159 -20.92 -30.32 21.03
C VAL A 159 -19.62 -31.08 21.22
N PRO A 160 -19.66 -32.32 21.77
CA PRO A 160 -18.46 -33.13 21.89
C PRO A 160 -17.95 -33.55 20.51
N ASN A 161 -16.78 -34.19 20.46
CA ASN A 161 -16.29 -34.79 19.23
C ASN A 161 -17.23 -35.90 18.73
N LEU A 162 -18.11 -35.53 17.79
CA LEU A 162 -19.13 -36.40 17.20
C LEU A 162 -18.54 -37.55 16.38
N TRP A 163 -17.29 -37.40 15.93
CA TRP A 163 -16.62 -38.43 15.15
C TRP A 163 -16.28 -39.68 15.97
N LYS A 164 -16.27 -39.57 17.31
CA LYS A 164 -16.09 -40.71 18.22
C LYS A 164 -17.18 -41.78 18.06
N GLU A 165 -18.39 -41.38 17.66
CA GLU A 165 -19.49 -42.32 17.39
C GLU A 165 -19.19 -43.20 16.18
N ARG A 166 -18.43 -42.67 15.21
CA ARG A 166 -18.03 -43.39 13.99
C ARG A 166 -16.70 -44.14 14.17
N ASN A 167 -15.77 -43.55 14.90
CA ASN A 167 -14.46 -44.14 15.17
C ASN A 167 -14.06 -43.88 16.63
N SER A 168 -14.19 -44.90 17.48
CA SER A 168 -13.85 -44.81 18.91
C SER A 168 -12.36 -44.50 19.19
N ARG A 169 -11.48 -44.66 18.19
CA ARG A 169 -10.05 -44.31 18.27
C ARG A 169 -9.78 -42.84 17.94
N ALA A 170 -10.77 -42.10 17.44
CA ALA A 170 -10.65 -40.68 17.12
C ALA A 170 -10.59 -39.81 18.39
N ARG A 171 -9.38 -39.53 18.88
CA ARG A 171 -9.17 -38.72 20.10
C ARG A 171 -8.82 -37.26 19.82
N PHE A 172 -8.27 -36.94 18.65
CA PHE A 172 -7.82 -35.58 18.28
C PHE A 172 -8.10 -35.31 16.80
N LEU A 173 -9.38 -35.12 16.44
CA LEU A 173 -9.77 -34.74 15.08
C LEU A 173 -10.22 -33.28 15.10
N PRO A 174 -9.44 -32.33 14.57
CA PRO A 174 -9.79 -30.91 14.64
C PRO A 174 -11.06 -30.61 13.86
N ILE A 175 -11.85 -29.66 14.37
CA ILE A 175 -12.91 -29.01 13.59
C ILE A 175 -12.27 -27.94 12.69
N LEU A 176 -12.25 -28.15 11.39
CA LEU A 176 -11.60 -27.27 10.42
C LEU A 176 -12.55 -26.23 9.81
N SER A 177 -13.85 -26.51 9.82
CA SER A 177 -14.86 -25.59 9.30
C SER A 177 -16.21 -25.79 9.98
N LEU A 178 -16.95 -24.70 10.07
CA LEU A 178 -18.31 -24.63 10.59
C LEU A 178 -19.16 -23.83 9.61
N ALA A 179 -20.37 -24.28 9.33
CA ALA A 179 -21.32 -23.54 8.51
C ALA A 179 -22.76 -23.78 8.96
N PHE A 180 -23.51 -22.70 9.21
CA PHE A 180 -24.95 -22.81 9.41
C PHE A 180 -25.62 -23.28 8.11
N HIS A 181 -26.69 -24.05 8.25
CA HIS A 181 -27.54 -24.35 7.11
C HIS A 181 -28.16 -23.04 6.59
N PRO A 182 -28.05 -22.72 5.29
CA PRO A 182 -28.40 -21.40 4.73
C PRO A 182 -29.83 -20.92 5.00
N LYS A 183 -30.75 -21.84 5.30
CA LYS A 183 -32.18 -21.56 5.55
C LYS A 183 -32.66 -22.00 6.93
N ASP A 184 -31.79 -22.56 7.78
CA ASP A 184 -32.18 -23.09 9.10
C ASP A 184 -31.03 -22.95 10.10
N LEU A 185 -31.11 -21.95 10.97
CA LEU A 185 -30.12 -21.74 12.04
C LEU A 185 -30.08 -22.89 13.06
N GLY A 186 -31.10 -23.76 13.10
CA GLY A 186 -31.13 -24.95 13.94
C GLY A 186 -30.26 -26.11 13.45
N THR A 187 -29.61 -25.97 12.29
CA THR A 187 -28.79 -27.02 11.68
C THR A 187 -27.38 -26.52 11.36
N LEU A 188 -26.37 -27.27 11.79
CA LEU A 188 -24.95 -26.94 11.65
C LEU A 188 -24.22 -28.01 10.84
N LEU A 189 -23.36 -27.60 9.91
CA LEU A 189 -22.39 -28.48 9.27
C LEU A 189 -21.04 -28.31 9.96
N ILE A 190 -20.50 -29.42 10.45
CA ILE A 190 -19.22 -29.48 11.17
C ILE A 190 -18.23 -30.30 10.34
N GLY A 191 -17.20 -29.66 9.81
CA GLY A 191 -16.12 -30.32 9.09
C GLY A 191 -14.99 -30.73 10.03
N TYR A 192 -14.79 -32.03 10.24
CA TYR A 192 -13.63 -32.62 10.92
C TYR A 192 -12.54 -32.98 9.90
N SER A 193 -11.30 -33.20 10.33
CA SER A 193 -10.22 -33.66 9.43
C SER A 193 -10.55 -34.95 8.67
N ASP A 194 -11.39 -35.83 9.20
CA ASP A 194 -11.67 -37.15 8.59
C ASP A 194 -13.00 -37.19 7.80
N GLY A 195 -13.75 -36.08 7.80
CA GLY A 195 -15.06 -36.01 7.17
C GLY A 195 -15.93 -34.90 7.75
N ALA A 196 -17.20 -34.84 7.37
CA ALA A 196 -18.13 -33.80 7.83
C ALA A 196 -19.38 -34.40 8.47
N VAL A 197 -20.04 -33.63 9.34
CA VAL A 197 -21.25 -34.05 10.07
C VAL A 197 -22.30 -32.94 9.99
N ILE A 198 -23.52 -33.28 9.60
CA ILE A 198 -24.69 -32.42 9.84
C ILE A 198 -25.19 -32.70 11.25
N PHE A 199 -25.34 -31.65 12.04
CA PHE A 199 -25.79 -31.70 13.42
C PHE A 199 -27.06 -30.85 13.59
N SER A 200 -28.09 -31.43 14.22
CA SER A 200 -29.29 -30.68 14.58
C SER A 200 -29.13 -30.11 15.98
N ILE A 201 -29.09 -28.79 16.09
CA ILE A 201 -29.00 -28.07 17.37
C ILE A 201 -30.26 -28.34 18.19
N LYS A 202 -31.44 -28.29 17.56
CA LYS A 202 -32.74 -28.47 18.23
C LYS A 202 -32.87 -29.87 18.84
N GLN A 203 -32.46 -30.90 18.11
CA GLN A 203 -32.55 -32.29 18.58
C GLN A 203 -31.31 -32.71 19.39
N ASN A 204 -30.22 -31.94 19.33
CA ASN A 204 -28.93 -32.21 19.94
C ASN A 204 -28.36 -33.58 19.53
N VAL A 205 -28.47 -33.92 18.24
CA VAL A 205 -27.98 -35.20 17.68
C VAL A 205 -27.32 -34.99 16.31
N PRO A 206 -26.30 -35.82 15.97
CA PRO A 206 -25.81 -35.91 14.60
C PRO A 206 -26.89 -36.52 13.68
N VAL A 207 -27.09 -35.89 12.52
CA VAL A 207 -28.10 -36.29 11.52
C VAL A 207 -27.48 -37.10 10.40
N LYS A 208 -26.30 -36.68 9.91
CA LYS A 208 -25.62 -37.33 8.79
C LYS A 208 -24.11 -37.17 8.87
N TYR A 209 -23.39 -38.23 8.49
CA TYR A 209 -21.93 -38.22 8.39
C TYR A 209 -21.49 -38.42 6.93
N PHE A 210 -20.51 -37.64 6.50
CA PHE A 210 -19.87 -37.74 5.19
C PHE A 210 -18.41 -38.10 5.38
N GLN A 211 -17.96 -39.20 4.81
CA GLN A 211 -16.55 -39.61 4.84
C GLN A 211 -16.17 -40.03 3.43
N TYR A 212 -15.21 -39.33 2.85
CA TYR A 212 -14.73 -39.62 1.52
C TYR A 212 -13.80 -40.82 1.55
N GLU A 213 -14.12 -41.82 0.74
CA GLU A 213 -13.29 -42.98 0.51
C GLU A 213 -12.88 -43.00 -0.97
N VAL A 214 -11.59 -43.18 -1.21
CA VAL A 214 -11.04 -43.42 -2.54
C VAL A 214 -10.68 -44.90 -2.63
N PRO A 215 -11.47 -45.70 -3.36
CA PRO A 215 -11.22 -47.14 -3.48
C PRO A 215 -9.89 -47.44 -4.16
N LYS A 216 -9.39 -48.66 -3.94
CA LYS A 216 -8.25 -49.18 -4.69
C LYS A 216 -8.48 -49.07 -6.20
N GLY A 217 -7.48 -48.56 -6.91
CA GLY A 217 -7.50 -48.35 -8.35
C GLY A 217 -8.14 -47.04 -8.80
N ALA A 218 -8.77 -46.28 -7.88
CA ALA A 218 -9.25 -44.93 -8.18
C ALA A 218 -8.12 -43.90 -8.02
N PRO A 219 -8.03 -42.90 -8.90
CA PRO A 219 -6.94 -41.93 -8.90
C PRO A 219 -6.98 -41.00 -7.67
N GLY A 220 -8.17 -40.64 -7.18
CA GLY A 220 -8.33 -39.56 -6.20
C GLY A 220 -7.89 -38.22 -6.77
N GLY A 221 -7.65 -37.24 -5.89
CA GLY A 221 -7.17 -35.93 -6.30
C GLY A 221 -5.65 -35.87 -6.51
N ASP A 222 -4.93 -36.82 -5.91
CA ASP A 222 -3.48 -36.98 -6.03
C ASP A 222 -3.07 -37.35 -7.46
N SER A 223 -1.93 -36.81 -7.87
CA SER A 223 -1.32 -37.09 -9.17
C SER A 223 -0.36 -38.28 -9.13
N ASP A 224 0.04 -38.78 -7.96
CA ASP A 224 0.93 -39.94 -7.82
C ASP A 224 0.17 -41.26 -8.03
N PRO A 225 0.44 -42.05 -9.09
CA PRO A 225 -0.22 -43.33 -9.32
C PRO A 225 0.18 -44.41 -8.34
N SER A 226 1.28 -44.24 -7.60
CA SER A 226 1.67 -45.17 -6.54
C SER A 226 0.61 -45.20 -5.42
N SER A 227 -0.05 -44.06 -5.19
CA SER A 227 -1.11 -43.89 -4.19
C SER A 227 -2.40 -44.66 -4.51
N ALA A 228 -2.65 -44.99 -5.79
CA ALA A 228 -3.86 -45.69 -6.23
C ALA A 228 -3.88 -47.19 -5.88
N ARG A 229 -2.80 -47.72 -5.29
CA ARG A 229 -2.67 -49.16 -4.96
C ARG A 229 -3.48 -49.60 -3.74
N GLU A 230 -3.84 -48.65 -2.89
CA GLU A 230 -4.55 -48.89 -1.63
C GLU A 230 -5.83 -48.05 -1.55
N THR A 231 -6.72 -48.43 -0.63
CA THR A 231 -7.90 -47.61 -0.30
C THR A 231 -7.47 -46.46 0.61
N ARG A 232 -7.94 -45.24 0.32
CA ARG A 232 -7.50 -44.01 1.00
C ARG A 232 -8.69 -43.22 1.54
N TRP A 233 -8.43 -42.45 2.59
CA TRP A 233 -9.38 -41.49 3.17
C TRP A 233 -8.71 -40.11 3.26
N PRO A 234 -8.68 -39.35 2.15
CA PRO A 234 -8.07 -38.02 2.12
C PRO A 234 -8.68 -37.10 3.19
N LYS A 235 -7.82 -36.37 3.93
CA LYS A 235 -8.29 -35.48 4.99
C LYS A 235 -9.06 -34.30 4.41
N VAL A 236 -10.12 -33.88 5.10
CA VAL A 236 -10.91 -32.70 4.76
C VAL A 236 -10.13 -31.44 5.12
N VAL A 237 -10.21 -30.43 4.27
CA VAL A 237 -9.75 -29.06 4.53
C VAL A 237 -10.94 -28.16 4.91
N LYS A 238 -12.05 -28.25 4.16
CA LYS A 238 -13.24 -27.41 4.36
C LYS A 238 -14.51 -28.16 3.98
N ALA A 239 -15.60 -27.93 4.70
CA ALA A 239 -16.94 -28.38 4.38
C ALA A 239 -17.87 -27.17 4.18
N LEU A 240 -18.66 -27.19 3.11
CA LEU A 240 -19.52 -26.07 2.70
C LEU A 240 -20.93 -26.56 2.36
N TRP A 241 -21.92 -25.71 2.64
CA TRP A 241 -23.26 -25.86 2.09
C TRP A 241 -23.33 -25.30 0.68
N HIS A 242 -24.07 -25.99 -0.19
CA HIS A 242 -24.65 -25.34 -1.36
C HIS A 242 -25.52 -24.17 -0.89
N PRO A 243 -25.57 -23.02 -1.60
CA PRO A 243 -26.37 -21.86 -1.19
C PRO A 243 -27.85 -22.19 -0.89
N THR A 244 -28.48 -23.08 -1.67
CA THR A 244 -29.84 -23.56 -1.39
C THR A 244 -29.96 -24.77 -0.46
N ALA A 245 -28.84 -25.20 0.14
CA ALA A 245 -28.69 -26.38 0.99
C ALA A 245 -29.00 -27.73 0.32
N THR A 246 -29.15 -27.74 -1.00
CA THR A 246 -29.43 -28.95 -1.79
C THR A 246 -28.28 -29.96 -1.74
N PHE A 247 -27.05 -29.48 -1.59
CA PHE A 247 -25.84 -30.31 -1.55
C PHE A 247 -24.90 -29.86 -0.43
N VAL A 248 -24.00 -30.77 -0.03
CA VAL A 248 -22.84 -30.47 0.80
C VAL A 248 -21.59 -30.70 -0.05
N LEU A 249 -20.58 -29.85 0.08
CA LEU A 249 -19.26 -30.03 -0.52
C LEU A 249 -18.24 -30.28 0.58
N THR A 250 -17.44 -31.34 0.44
CA THR A 250 -16.19 -31.52 1.21
C THR A 250 -15.00 -31.37 0.28
N VAL A 251 -14.01 -30.60 0.73
CA VAL A 251 -12.76 -30.37 0.02
C VAL A 251 -11.65 -31.06 0.79
N HIS A 252 -10.72 -31.71 0.08
CA HIS A 252 -9.73 -32.58 0.69
C HIS A 252 -8.28 -32.16 0.35
N GLU A 253 -7.32 -32.59 1.18
CA GLU A 253 -5.88 -32.27 1.04
C GLU A 253 -5.29 -32.74 -0.30
N ASP A 254 -5.83 -33.82 -0.87
CA ASP A 254 -5.47 -34.31 -2.20
C ASP A 254 -6.07 -33.46 -3.33
N SER A 255 -6.73 -32.34 -3.02
CA SER A 255 -7.46 -31.47 -3.96
C SER A 255 -8.76 -32.06 -4.53
N SER A 256 -9.29 -33.14 -3.94
CA SER A 256 -10.62 -33.64 -4.28
C SER A 256 -11.72 -32.69 -3.77
N LEU A 257 -12.69 -32.42 -4.65
CA LEU A 257 -13.96 -31.73 -4.42
C LEU A 257 -15.07 -32.79 -4.49
N VAL A 258 -15.70 -33.08 -3.36
CA VAL A 258 -16.69 -34.15 -3.25
C VAL A 258 -18.04 -33.56 -2.88
N PHE A 259 -18.99 -33.70 -3.79
CA PHE A 259 -20.37 -33.23 -3.66
C PHE A 259 -21.23 -34.35 -3.10
N TRP A 260 -22.02 -34.05 -2.08
CA TRP A 260 -22.83 -35.00 -1.33
C TRP A 260 -24.30 -34.60 -1.35
N ASP A 261 -25.17 -35.61 -1.40
CA ASP A 261 -26.57 -35.46 -1.07
C ASP A 261 -26.73 -35.44 0.46
N PRO A 262 -27.21 -34.35 1.07
CA PRO A 262 -27.30 -34.23 2.52
C PRO A 262 -28.34 -35.17 3.15
N LYS A 263 -29.32 -35.66 2.37
CA LYS A 263 -30.41 -36.50 2.89
C LYS A 263 -29.95 -37.92 3.17
N ASP A 264 -29.33 -38.55 2.18
CA ASP A 264 -28.91 -39.96 2.28
C ASP A 264 -27.41 -40.12 2.54
N GLY A 265 -26.57 -39.12 2.23
CA GLY A 265 -25.11 -39.18 2.40
C GLY A 265 -24.36 -39.73 1.20
N ARG A 266 -25.02 -39.85 0.04
CA ARG A 266 -24.43 -40.36 -1.20
C ARG A 266 -23.50 -39.33 -1.85
N VAL A 267 -22.39 -39.81 -2.43
CA VAL A 267 -21.51 -39.01 -3.29
C VAL A 267 -22.19 -38.75 -4.64
N VAL A 268 -22.46 -37.48 -4.94
CA VAL A 268 -23.01 -36.96 -6.22
C VAL A 268 -21.98 -36.91 -7.32
N MET A 269 -20.80 -36.40 -6.98
CA MET A 269 -19.67 -36.25 -7.87
C MET A 269 -18.43 -36.10 -7.00
N ALA A 270 -17.35 -36.76 -7.38
CA ALA A 270 -16.02 -36.45 -6.87
C ALA A 270 -15.16 -36.01 -8.04
N ARG A 271 -14.54 -34.83 -7.93
CA ARG A 271 -13.71 -34.27 -9.00
C ARG A 271 -12.57 -33.45 -8.43
N THR A 272 -11.56 -33.16 -9.23
CA THR A 272 -10.64 -32.04 -9.00
C THR A 272 -11.04 -30.87 -9.88
N ILE A 273 -10.25 -29.79 -9.89
CA ILE A 273 -10.43 -28.71 -10.86
C ILE A 273 -10.35 -29.26 -12.30
N GLN A 274 -9.46 -30.21 -12.58
CA GLN A 274 -9.17 -30.67 -13.95
C GLN A 274 -9.85 -32.00 -14.33
N ALA A 275 -10.08 -32.90 -13.38
CA ALA A 275 -10.57 -34.26 -13.64
C ALA A 275 -11.87 -34.54 -12.90
N ILE A 276 -12.75 -35.37 -13.48
CA ILE A 276 -14.02 -35.82 -12.88
C ILE A 276 -13.94 -37.29 -12.48
N ASP A 277 -14.95 -37.76 -11.74
CA ASP A 277 -15.08 -39.17 -11.34
C ASP A 277 -13.82 -39.75 -10.67
N VAL A 278 -13.10 -38.92 -9.91
CA VAL A 278 -11.79 -39.28 -9.36
C VAL A 278 -11.86 -40.38 -8.29
N ASN A 279 -13.07 -40.69 -7.81
CA ASN A 279 -13.34 -41.76 -6.87
C ASN A 279 -13.66 -43.11 -7.55
N LYS A 280 -13.68 -43.19 -8.89
CA LYS A 280 -13.97 -44.42 -9.64
C LYS A 280 -12.68 -45.08 -10.11
N PRO A 281 -12.51 -46.41 -9.93
CA PRO A 281 -11.39 -47.13 -10.51
C PRO A 281 -11.42 -47.14 -12.05
N GLY A 282 -10.29 -46.87 -12.69
CA GLY A 282 -10.17 -46.88 -14.16
C GLY A 282 -8.96 -46.08 -14.67
N GLU A 283 -8.66 -46.21 -15.97
CA GLU A 283 -7.66 -45.35 -16.61
C GLU A 283 -8.17 -43.90 -16.65
N LEU A 284 -7.39 -42.98 -16.06
CA LEU A 284 -7.64 -41.54 -16.20
C LEU A 284 -7.66 -41.19 -17.68
N ALA A 285 -8.71 -40.48 -18.14
CA ALA A 285 -8.68 -39.82 -19.42
C ALA A 285 -7.45 -38.89 -19.42
N SER A 286 -6.52 -39.10 -20.37
CA SER A 286 -5.24 -38.40 -20.45
C SER A 286 -5.44 -36.89 -20.27
N THR A 287 -4.89 -36.32 -19.21
CA THR A 287 -4.80 -34.88 -19.04
C THR A 287 -4.00 -34.31 -20.21
N SER A 288 -4.64 -33.51 -21.06
CA SER A 288 -4.00 -32.80 -22.16
C SER A 288 -2.88 -31.90 -21.60
N GLY A 289 -1.62 -32.31 -21.79
CA GLY A 289 -0.43 -31.56 -21.39
C GLY A 289 0.61 -32.32 -20.56
N SER A 290 0.34 -33.56 -20.10
CA SER A 290 1.34 -34.34 -19.38
C SER A 290 2.25 -35.14 -20.34
N THR A 291 3.56 -34.91 -20.28
CA THR A 291 4.55 -35.85 -20.84
C THR A 291 4.40 -37.22 -20.19
N PRO A 292 4.56 -38.33 -20.95
CA PRO A 292 4.53 -39.67 -20.37
C PRO A 292 5.58 -39.79 -19.25
N ASN A 293 5.20 -40.36 -18.10
CA ASN A 293 6.05 -40.59 -16.90
C ASN A 293 6.41 -39.37 -16.03
N THR A 294 5.76 -38.22 -16.18
CA THR A 294 5.92 -37.07 -15.25
C THR A 294 4.61 -36.75 -14.55
N PHE A 295 4.59 -36.82 -13.21
CA PHE A 295 3.44 -36.42 -12.39
C PHE A 295 3.56 -34.96 -11.96
N SER A 296 2.43 -34.26 -11.95
CA SER A 296 2.37 -32.84 -11.62
C SER A 296 1.92 -32.66 -10.17
N LEU A 297 2.88 -32.31 -9.29
CA LEU A 297 2.58 -31.97 -7.91
C LEU A 297 1.60 -30.79 -7.88
N LYS A 298 0.49 -30.92 -7.16
CA LYS A 298 -0.51 -29.84 -7.01
C LYS A 298 -0.32 -29.15 -5.67
N ALA A 299 -0.50 -27.82 -5.66
CA ALA A 299 -0.64 -27.10 -4.41
C ALA A 299 -1.96 -27.52 -3.73
N PRO A 300 -2.01 -27.69 -2.40
CA PRO A 300 -3.26 -27.99 -1.71
C PRO A 300 -4.27 -26.86 -1.91
N ILE A 301 -5.57 -27.19 -1.87
CA ILE A 301 -6.61 -26.16 -1.77
C ILE A 301 -6.63 -25.69 -0.32
N PHE A 302 -6.30 -24.42 -0.09
CA PHE A 302 -6.25 -23.85 1.26
C PHE A 302 -7.46 -22.96 1.55
N GLU A 303 -8.13 -22.41 0.53
CA GLU A 303 -9.39 -21.69 0.70
C GLU A 303 -10.37 -21.87 -0.46
N ILE A 304 -11.65 -21.89 -0.12
CA ILE A 304 -12.76 -22.03 -1.07
C ILE A 304 -14.03 -21.33 -0.54
N ALA A 305 -14.80 -20.76 -1.44
CA ALA A 305 -16.13 -20.21 -1.20
C ALA A 305 -17.13 -20.72 -2.26
N TRP A 306 -18.36 -21.02 -1.81
CA TRP A 306 -19.47 -21.36 -2.70
C TRP A 306 -20.35 -20.13 -2.90
N CYS A 307 -20.15 -19.45 -4.01
CA CYS A 307 -20.84 -18.22 -4.35
C CYS A 307 -22.17 -18.52 -5.04
N CYS A 308 -23.12 -17.60 -4.90
CA CYS A 308 -24.32 -17.55 -5.73
C CYS A 308 -24.51 -16.15 -6.30
N LYS A 309 -25.35 -16.00 -7.32
CA LYS A 309 -25.84 -14.69 -7.77
C LYS A 309 -26.99 -14.23 -6.88
N GLU A 310 -27.68 -13.17 -7.30
CA GLU A 310 -28.94 -12.76 -6.66
C GLU A 310 -29.93 -13.94 -6.59
N ASN A 311 -30.05 -14.71 -7.68
CA ASN A 311 -30.70 -16.02 -7.64
C ASN A 311 -29.77 -17.04 -6.95
N PRO A 312 -30.14 -17.59 -5.78
CA PRO A 312 -29.30 -18.53 -5.03
C PRO A 312 -29.10 -19.88 -5.72
N ASP A 313 -29.89 -20.21 -6.77
CA ASP A 313 -29.67 -21.41 -7.59
C ASP A 313 -28.60 -21.22 -8.67
N ASP A 314 -28.22 -20.00 -9.06
CA ASP A 314 -27.13 -19.78 -10.02
C ASP A 314 -25.81 -19.63 -9.26
N THR A 315 -24.99 -20.68 -9.25
CA THR A 315 -23.85 -20.81 -8.32
C THR A 315 -22.50 -21.02 -9.00
N GLY A 316 -21.43 -20.82 -8.22
CA GLY A 316 -20.07 -21.14 -8.63
C GLY A 316 -19.13 -21.29 -7.44
N LEU A 317 -17.95 -21.86 -7.68
CA LEU A 317 -16.91 -22.08 -6.68
C LEU A 317 -15.72 -21.17 -6.96
N LEU A 318 -15.33 -20.36 -5.98
CA LEU A 318 -14.07 -19.62 -6.01
C LEU A 318 -13.05 -20.37 -5.14
N ILE A 319 -11.91 -20.74 -5.74
CA ILE A 319 -10.92 -21.65 -5.17
C ILE A 319 -9.55 -20.98 -5.18
N ALA A 320 -8.84 -21.08 -4.05
CA ALA A 320 -7.43 -20.72 -3.93
C ALA A 320 -6.60 -22.00 -3.71
N GLY A 321 -5.60 -22.22 -4.57
CA GLY A 321 -4.84 -23.48 -4.63
C GLY A 321 -5.45 -24.54 -5.54
N GLY A 322 -5.00 -25.79 -5.43
CA GLY A 322 -5.47 -26.92 -6.23
C GLY A 322 -4.92 -26.99 -7.66
N THR A 323 -4.06 -26.06 -8.07
CA THR A 323 -3.40 -26.05 -9.38
C THR A 323 -2.00 -26.66 -9.32
N PRO A 324 -1.46 -27.16 -10.44
CA PRO A 324 -0.07 -27.61 -10.57
C PRO A 324 0.95 -26.60 -10.02
N THR A 325 1.94 -27.07 -9.24
CA THR A 325 3.03 -26.21 -8.73
C THR A 325 3.96 -25.71 -9.83
N THR A 326 3.90 -26.30 -11.03
CA THR A 326 4.67 -25.90 -12.21
C THR A 326 4.03 -24.74 -12.98
N GLU A 327 2.78 -24.36 -12.68
CA GLU A 327 2.15 -23.21 -13.32
C GLU A 327 2.77 -21.90 -12.82
N MET A 328 3.32 -21.11 -13.76
CA MET A 328 3.91 -19.80 -13.45
C MET A 328 2.85 -18.74 -13.12
N THR A 329 1.67 -18.82 -13.74
CA THR A 329 0.54 -17.94 -13.47
C THR A 329 -0.32 -18.52 -12.37
N LYS A 330 0.07 -18.25 -11.12
CA LYS A 330 -0.77 -18.52 -9.94
C LYS A 330 -1.94 -17.53 -9.89
N GLY A 331 -3.00 -17.90 -9.18
CA GLY A 331 -4.18 -17.07 -8.99
C GLY A 331 -5.32 -17.82 -8.32
N LEU A 332 -6.52 -17.24 -8.40
CA LEU A 332 -7.75 -17.90 -7.96
C LEU A 332 -8.41 -18.61 -9.15
N THR A 333 -9.01 -19.78 -8.93
CA THR A 333 -9.83 -20.46 -9.93
C THR A 333 -11.30 -20.23 -9.62
N PHE A 334 -12.05 -19.72 -10.60
CA PHE A 334 -13.50 -19.64 -10.53
C PHE A 334 -14.15 -20.67 -11.45
N ILE A 335 -15.04 -21.48 -10.89
CA ILE A 335 -15.84 -22.48 -11.59
C ILE A 335 -17.30 -22.03 -11.55
N ASP A 336 -17.84 -21.57 -12.67
CA ASP A 336 -19.26 -21.28 -12.85
C ASP A 336 -20.00 -22.61 -13.09
N LEU A 337 -20.87 -22.97 -12.15
CA LEU A 337 -21.70 -24.18 -12.23
C LEU A 337 -23.02 -23.89 -12.95
N GLY A 338 -23.43 -22.63 -13.03
CA GLY A 338 -24.72 -22.21 -13.55
C GLY A 338 -25.88 -22.53 -12.61
N ILE A 339 -27.08 -22.65 -13.19
CA ILE A 339 -28.32 -22.87 -12.44
C ILE A 339 -28.40 -24.31 -11.96
N THR A 340 -28.55 -24.49 -10.65
CA THR A 340 -28.75 -25.78 -10.00
C THR A 340 -30.05 -26.42 -10.48
N PRO A 341 -30.02 -27.67 -10.95
CA PRO A 341 -31.24 -28.38 -11.33
C PRO A 341 -32.18 -28.58 -10.13
N ASN A 342 -33.49 -28.61 -10.38
CA ASN A 342 -34.47 -28.84 -9.32
C ASN A 342 -34.36 -30.28 -8.80
N TYR A 343 -33.87 -30.41 -7.57
CA TYR A 343 -33.63 -31.69 -6.91
C TYR A 343 -34.84 -32.63 -6.90
N GLN A 344 -36.07 -32.12 -6.72
CA GLN A 344 -37.26 -32.97 -6.60
C GLN A 344 -37.65 -33.65 -7.91
N THR A 345 -37.29 -33.05 -9.05
CA THR A 345 -37.71 -33.49 -10.39
C THR A 345 -36.58 -34.06 -11.23
N SER A 346 -35.32 -33.81 -10.86
CA SER A 346 -34.15 -34.25 -11.63
C SER A 346 -33.76 -35.69 -11.31
N SER A 347 -33.36 -36.44 -12.33
CA SER A 347 -32.72 -37.74 -12.13
C SER A 347 -31.32 -37.59 -11.56
N TRP A 348 -30.79 -38.67 -11.01
CA TRP A 348 -29.44 -38.69 -10.45
C TRP A 348 -28.36 -38.30 -11.47
N GLN A 349 -28.50 -38.81 -12.69
CA GLN A 349 -27.57 -38.53 -13.78
C GLN A 349 -27.54 -37.03 -14.11
N VAL A 350 -28.67 -36.34 -14.00
CA VAL A 350 -28.74 -34.87 -14.20
C VAL A 350 -28.03 -34.13 -13.07
N LEU A 351 -28.25 -34.54 -11.81
CA LEU A 351 -27.60 -33.92 -10.66
C LEU A 351 -26.07 -34.13 -10.68
N SER A 352 -25.61 -35.33 -11.00
CA SER A 352 -24.19 -35.64 -11.17
C SER A 352 -23.59 -34.91 -12.37
N GLY A 353 -24.34 -34.86 -13.48
CA GLY A 353 -23.99 -34.15 -14.72
C GLY A 353 -23.76 -32.65 -14.51
N HIS A 354 -24.52 -32.02 -13.62
CA HIS A 354 -24.35 -30.60 -13.27
C HIS A 354 -22.96 -30.29 -12.69
N PHE A 355 -22.38 -31.21 -11.92
CA PHE A 355 -21.05 -31.03 -11.32
C PHE A 355 -19.89 -31.52 -12.20
N SER A 356 -20.15 -32.37 -13.19
CA SER A 356 -19.13 -32.82 -14.15
C SER A 356 -19.01 -31.93 -15.38
N SER A 357 -20.12 -31.35 -15.85
CA SER A 357 -20.15 -30.47 -17.03
C SER A 357 -20.24 -29.02 -16.60
N LEU A 358 -19.07 -28.40 -16.41
CA LEU A 358 -18.98 -27.01 -15.96
C LEU A 358 -19.44 -26.06 -17.05
N LYS A 359 -20.18 -25.02 -16.68
CA LYS A 359 -20.61 -23.97 -17.59
C LYS A 359 -19.42 -23.12 -18.05
N ARG A 360 -18.55 -22.74 -17.11
CA ARG A 360 -17.31 -22.00 -17.41
C ARG A 360 -16.29 -22.21 -16.29
N GLN A 361 -15.02 -22.25 -16.65
CA GLN A 361 -13.90 -22.15 -15.72
C GLN A 361 -13.01 -20.98 -16.15
N SER A 362 -12.54 -20.18 -15.20
CA SER A 362 -11.63 -19.07 -15.46
C SER A 362 -10.64 -18.87 -14.31
N THR A 363 -9.43 -18.48 -14.66
CA THR A 363 -8.41 -18.05 -13.70
C THR A 363 -8.50 -16.55 -13.49
N LEU A 364 -8.52 -16.13 -12.23
CA LEU A 364 -8.45 -14.74 -11.79
C LEU A 364 -6.99 -14.51 -11.37
N SER A 365 -6.21 -13.97 -12.31
CA SER A 365 -4.76 -13.87 -12.18
C SER A 365 -4.34 -12.93 -11.04
N THR A 366 -3.38 -13.37 -10.23
CA THR A 366 -2.65 -12.52 -9.30
C THR A 366 -1.31 -12.10 -9.92
N PRO A 367 -0.55 -11.17 -9.30
CA PRO A 367 0.79 -10.86 -9.76
C PRO A 367 1.67 -12.13 -9.91
N PRO A 368 2.65 -12.13 -10.82
CA PRO A 368 3.50 -13.30 -11.06
C PRO A 368 4.15 -13.80 -9.77
N ASN A 369 4.16 -15.12 -9.56
CA ASN A 369 4.68 -15.80 -8.37
C ASN A 369 3.97 -15.46 -7.04
N ALA A 370 2.93 -14.63 -7.04
CA ALA A 370 2.14 -14.36 -5.85
C ALA A 370 1.16 -15.50 -5.60
N GLU A 371 1.12 -15.98 -4.35
CA GLU A 371 0.19 -17.00 -3.90
C GLU A 371 -0.82 -16.36 -2.96
N VAL A 372 -2.10 -16.61 -3.17
CA VAL A 372 -3.14 -16.18 -2.24
C VAL A 372 -3.02 -17.02 -0.98
N ALA A 373 -3.08 -16.42 0.19
CA ALA A 373 -3.12 -17.12 1.48
C ALA A 373 -4.54 -17.15 2.04
N GLN A 374 -5.27 -16.04 1.86
CA GLN A 374 -6.67 -15.89 2.26
C GLN A 374 -7.39 -14.94 1.28
N PHE A 375 -8.71 -15.01 1.17
CA PHE A 375 -9.51 -13.97 0.53
C PHE A 375 -10.82 -13.69 1.28
N CYS A 376 -11.38 -12.50 1.07
CA CYS A 376 -12.76 -12.21 1.40
C CYS A 376 -13.51 -11.68 0.17
N LEU A 377 -14.80 -11.99 0.11
CA LEU A 377 -15.70 -11.54 -0.94
C LEU A 377 -16.37 -10.23 -0.54
N ILE A 378 -16.67 -9.40 -1.54
CA ILE A 378 -17.49 -8.19 -1.38
C ILE A 378 -18.89 -8.46 -1.94
N PRO A 379 -19.83 -8.99 -1.13
CA PRO A 379 -21.18 -9.29 -1.60
C PRO A 379 -21.99 -8.00 -1.80
N ARG A 380 -22.76 -7.96 -2.89
CA ARG A 380 -23.66 -6.86 -3.19
C ARG A 380 -25.06 -7.06 -2.58
N ALA A 381 -25.52 -8.30 -2.50
CA ALA A 381 -26.92 -8.60 -2.19
C ALA A 381 -27.20 -8.74 -0.69
N SER A 382 -26.46 -9.60 0.03
CA SER A 382 -26.71 -9.87 1.44
C SER A 382 -25.45 -10.36 2.19
N PRO A 383 -25.44 -10.30 3.53
CA PRO A 383 -24.37 -10.87 4.35
C PRO A 383 -24.43 -12.41 4.48
N HIS A 384 -25.51 -13.05 4.02
CA HIS A 384 -25.73 -14.49 4.19
C HIS A 384 -24.88 -15.32 3.23
N PHE A 385 -25.05 -16.65 3.27
CA PHE A 385 -24.30 -17.60 2.43
C PHE A 385 -22.77 -17.48 2.62
N GLY A 386 -22.33 -17.22 3.84
CA GLY A 386 -20.92 -16.97 4.15
C GLY A 386 -20.36 -15.70 3.50
N GLY A 387 -21.20 -14.68 3.28
CA GLY A 387 -20.81 -13.44 2.60
C GLY A 387 -20.56 -13.61 1.10
N ALA A 388 -21.17 -14.62 0.46
CA ALA A 388 -20.88 -15.01 -0.91
C ALA A 388 -22.05 -14.82 -1.90
N GLN A 389 -23.06 -14.02 -1.54
CA GLN A 389 -24.20 -13.73 -2.43
C GLN A 389 -23.96 -12.51 -3.31
N ASP A 390 -23.96 -12.75 -4.62
CA ASP A 390 -23.75 -11.79 -5.70
C ASP A 390 -22.50 -10.92 -5.49
N PRO A 391 -21.31 -11.52 -5.33
CA PRO A 391 -20.08 -10.76 -5.10
C PRO A 391 -19.67 -9.96 -6.33
N ILE A 392 -19.20 -8.73 -6.09
CA ILE A 392 -18.72 -7.81 -7.14
C ILE A 392 -17.19 -7.72 -7.18
N ALA A 393 -16.52 -8.11 -6.10
CA ALA A 393 -15.08 -8.08 -5.97
C ALA A 393 -14.58 -9.15 -4.98
N VAL A 394 -13.29 -9.46 -5.10
CA VAL A 394 -12.53 -10.29 -4.18
C VAL A 394 -11.36 -9.45 -3.67
N VAL A 395 -11.16 -9.39 -2.36
CA VAL A 395 -9.92 -8.89 -1.75
C VAL A 395 -9.10 -10.10 -1.34
N ALA A 396 -7.98 -10.32 -2.04
CA ALA A 396 -7.07 -11.43 -1.81
C ALA A 396 -5.88 -10.95 -0.97
N LEU A 397 -5.62 -11.64 0.14
CA LEU A 397 -4.41 -11.54 0.94
C LEU A 397 -3.36 -12.49 0.36
N LEU A 398 -2.23 -11.96 -0.06
CA LEU A 398 -1.11 -12.73 -0.58
C LEU A 398 -0.26 -13.29 0.55
N SER A 399 0.51 -14.34 0.25
CA SER A 399 1.49 -14.93 1.17
C SER A 399 2.67 -14.00 1.49
N SER A 400 2.80 -12.85 0.82
CA SER A 400 3.69 -11.75 1.22
C SER A 400 3.10 -10.88 2.34
N GLY A 401 1.79 -10.90 2.54
CA GLY A 401 1.03 -9.96 3.37
C GLY A 401 0.47 -8.76 2.61
N GLU A 402 0.69 -8.68 1.30
CA GLU A 402 0.10 -7.68 0.42
C GLU A 402 -1.35 -8.03 0.09
N LEU A 403 -2.09 -7.02 -0.35
CA LEU A 403 -3.45 -7.15 -0.83
C LEU A 403 -3.50 -6.98 -2.35
N VAL A 404 -4.39 -7.73 -2.99
CA VAL A 404 -4.80 -7.55 -4.37
C VAL A 404 -6.31 -7.58 -4.43
N THR A 405 -6.91 -6.68 -5.22
CA THR A 405 -8.36 -6.62 -5.38
C THR A 405 -8.71 -6.91 -6.82
N LEU A 406 -9.61 -7.86 -7.02
CA LEU A 406 -10.05 -8.32 -8.33
C LEU A 406 -11.56 -8.13 -8.46
N SER A 407 -12.00 -7.69 -9.62
CA SER A 407 -13.41 -7.74 -10.00
C SER A 407 -13.89 -9.18 -10.06
N PHE A 408 -15.14 -9.41 -9.65
CA PHE A 408 -15.74 -10.73 -9.69
C PHE A 408 -16.99 -10.73 -10.59
N PRO A 409 -17.18 -11.74 -11.48
CA PRO A 409 -16.34 -12.92 -11.68
C PRO A 409 -15.22 -12.75 -12.74
N SER A 410 -15.03 -11.54 -13.25
CA SER A 410 -14.16 -11.26 -14.41
C SER A 410 -12.66 -11.38 -14.15
N GLY A 411 -12.20 -11.15 -12.92
CA GLY A 411 -10.78 -11.24 -12.55
C GLY A 411 -9.91 -10.05 -12.95
N TYR A 412 -10.47 -8.96 -13.49
CA TYR A 412 -9.71 -7.74 -13.74
C TYR A 412 -9.27 -7.08 -12.43
N THR A 413 -8.03 -6.61 -12.37
CA THR A 413 -7.50 -5.87 -11.24
C THR A 413 -8.30 -4.59 -11.01
N ILE A 414 -8.72 -4.38 -9.77
CA ILE A 414 -9.33 -3.12 -9.33
C ILE A 414 -8.23 -2.32 -8.66
N THR A 415 -7.96 -1.12 -9.18
CA THR A 415 -7.05 -0.22 -8.50
C THR A 415 -7.59 0.14 -7.12
N PRO A 416 -6.76 0.14 -6.06
CA PRO A 416 -7.18 0.54 -4.73
C PRO A 416 -7.43 2.06 -4.64
N THR A 417 -6.99 2.84 -5.65
CA THR A 417 -7.14 4.29 -5.71
C THR A 417 -8.61 4.69 -5.71
N ASN A 418 -9.00 5.53 -4.76
CA ASN A 418 -10.38 5.97 -4.51
C ASN A 418 -11.39 4.84 -4.17
N VAL A 419 -10.90 3.61 -3.97
CA VAL A 419 -11.69 2.46 -3.48
C VAL A 419 -11.36 2.16 -2.02
N PHE A 420 -10.11 2.39 -1.63
CA PHE A 420 -9.62 2.22 -0.26
C PHE A 420 -8.94 3.48 0.27
N PRO A 421 -8.89 3.67 1.60
CA PRO A 421 -8.11 4.73 2.22
C PRO A 421 -6.62 4.65 1.85
N PRO A 422 -5.89 5.78 1.82
CA PRO A 422 -4.46 5.82 1.51
C PRO A 422 -3.64 4.81 2.33
N SER A 423 -3.98 4.64 3.62
CA SER A 423 -3.32 3.67 4.50
C SER A 423 -3.33 2.25 3.95
N LEU A 424 -4.43 1.79 3.34
CA LEU A 424 -4.50 0.44 2.79
C LEU A 424 -3.73 0.34 1.46
N THR A 425 -3.63 1.44 0.72
CA THR A 425 -2.87 1.46 -0.55
C THR A 425 -1.37 1.20 -0.32
N MET A 426 -0.84 1.47 0.88
CA MET A 426 0.56 1.24 1.24
C MET A 426 0.98 -0.24 1.21
N VAL A 427 0.00 -1.16 1.19
CA VAL A 427 0.20 -2.61 1.11
C VAL A 427 -0.55 -3.24 -0.07
N HIS A 428 -0.96 -2.42 -1.05
CA HIS A 428 -1.73 -2.83 -2.23
C HIS A 428 -1.14 -2.26 -3.53
N PRO A 429 0.00 -2.79 -4.01
CA PRO A 429 1.00 -3.58 -3.27
C PRO A 429 1.90 -2.68 -2.41
N PHE A 430 2.98 -3.23 -1.83
CA PHE A 430 3.85 -2.46 -0.93
C PHE A 430 4.39 -1.18 -1.56
N ALA A 431 4.32 -0.09 -0.79
CA ALA A 431 5.01 1.14 -1.08
C ALA A 431 6.54 0.93 -1.03
N THR A 432 7.24 1.40 -2.05
CA THR A 432 8.69 1.21 -2.22
C THR A 432 9.49 2.49 -1.96
N ASN A 433 8.91 3.64 -2.27
CA ASN A 433 9.55 4.94 -2.15
C ASN A 433 8.51 6.05 -1.96
N PHE A 434 8.89 7.18 -1.38
CA PHE A 434 8.01 8.33 -1.26
C PHE A 434 8.74 9.67 -1.42
N ASP A 435 7.98 10.70 -1.74
CA ASP A 435 8.40 12.09 -1.70
C ASP A 435 7.26 13.00 -1.20
N LEU A 436 7.56 14.28 -0.97
CA LEU A 436 6.61 15.26 -0.46
C LEU A 436 6.68 16.56 -1.27
N ALA A 437 5.54 17.03 -1.76
CA ALA A 437 5.42 18.29 -2.48
C ALA A 437 4.48 19.27 -1.77
N CYS A 438 4.89 20.53 -1.66
CA CYS A 438 4.08 21.61 -1.12
C CYS A 438 3.41 22.35 -2.29
N ILE A 439 2.07 22.34 -2.34
CA ILE A 439 1.28 22.82 -3.48
C ILE A 439 0.31 23.89 -3.04
N ASP A 440 0.11 24.92 -3.87
CA ASP A 440 -0.95 25.90 -3.66
C ASP A 440 -2.32 25.22 -3.46
N ARG A 441 -3.01 25.62 -2.39
CA ARG A 441 -4.32 25.05 -2.03
C ARG A 441 -5.33 25.14 -3.16
N THR A 442 -5.41 26.28 -3.84
CA THR A 442 -6.40 26.51 -4.89
C THR A 442 -6.19 25.57 -6.07
N ARG A 443 -4.93 25.32 -6.44
CA ARG A 443 -4.57 24.35 -7.47
C ARG A 443 -4.92 22.93 -7.07
N TRP A 444 -4.50 22.50 -5.88
CA TRP A 444 -4.76 21.14 -5.40
C TRP A 444 -6.26 20.85 -5.29
N LEU A 445 -7.07 21.81 -4.83
CA LEU A 445 -8.52 21.68 -4.77
C LEU A 445 -9.16 21.39 -6.14
N GLY A 446 -8.60 21.95 -7.22
CA GLY A 446 -9.06 21.74 -8.59
C GLY A 446 -8.60 20.41 -9.20
N TRP A 447 -7.62 19.73 -8.62
CA TRP A 447 -7.06 18.49 -9.15
C TRP A 447 -7.82 17.28 -8.63
N ARG A 448 -8.85 16.91 -9.38
CA ARG A 448 -9.62 15.69 -9.18
C ARG A 448 -9.60 14.87 -10.45
N GLU A 449 -8.96 13.70 -10.40
CA GLU A 449 -8.91 12.83 -11.57
C GLU A 449 -10.32 12.35 -11.96
N LYS A 450 -10.56 12.21 -13.26
CA LYS A 450 -11.77 11.58 -13.79
C LYS A 450 -11.39 10.24 -14.36
N ARG A 451 -11.62 9.19 -13.58
CA ARG A 451 -11.27 7.81 -13.92
C ARG A 451 -12.52 6.94 -13.96
N ALA A 452 -12.51 5.93 -14.83
CA ALA A 452 -13.50 4.86 -14.79
C ALA A 452 -13.34 4.08 -13.47
N GLN A 453 -14.37 4.12 -12.63
CA GLN A 453 -14.38 3.49 -11.32
C GLN A 453 -15.57 2.54 -11.21
N GLY A 454 -15.35 1.43 -10.51
CA GLY A 454 -16.43 0.52 -10.11
C GLY A 454 -17.27 1.12 -8.97
N PRO A 455 -18.29 0.39 -8.49
CA PRO A 455 -19.00 0.77 -7.27
C PRO A 455 -18.03 0.84 -6.07
N PRO A 456 -18.28 1.73 -5.09
CA PRO A 456 -17.45 1.81 -3.89
C PRO A 456 -17.50 0.50 -3.10
N LEU A 457 -16.35 0.05 -2.61
CA LEU A 457 -16.26 -1.17 -1.79
C LEU A 457 -16.40 -0.85 -0.30
N LEU A 458 -15.90 0.30 0.16
CA LEU A 458 -16.04 0.78 1.53
C LEU A 458 -16.94 2.00 1.58
N ILE A 459 -18.03 1.87 2.33
CA ILE A 459 -19.06 2.91 2.50
C ILE A 459 -19.38 3.16 3.98
N GLY A 460 -18.79 2.36 4.87
CA GLY A 460 -19.04 2.39 6.32
C GLY A 460 -18.30 3.48 7.07
N GLY A 461 -18.81 3.79 8.27
CA GLY A 461 -18.24 4.76 9.19
C GLY A 461 -18.47 6.22 8.80
N ALA A 462 -17.92 7.13 9.60
CA ALA A 462 -17.98 8.57 9.39
C ALA A 462 -16.67 9.21 9.82
N ALA A 463 -16.13 10.07 8.95
CA ALA A 463 -14.87 10.77 9.19
C ALA A 463 -14.96 11.67 10.44
N ALA A 464 -13.82 11.82 11.13
CA ALA A 464 -13.68 12.75 12.23
C ALA A 464 -14.00 14.18 11.76
N LYS A 465 -14.74 14.94 12.57
CA LYS A 465 -14.91 16.38 12.33
C LYS A 465 -13.67 17.12 12.84
N LYS A 466 -12.67 17.28 11.98
CA LYS A 466 -11.53 18.18 12.25
C LYS A 466 -11.93 19.63 11.97
N ALA A 467 -11.26 20.57 12.63
CA ALA A 467 -11.44 21.99 12.34
C ALA A 467 -11.00 22.28 10.89
N LEU A 468 -11.81 23.06 10.17
CA LEU A 468 -11.40 23.58 8.87
C LEU A 468 -10.40 24.72 9.11
N LYS A 469 -9.12 24.41 9.01
CA LYS A 469 -8.03 25.39 9.04
C LYS A 469 -7.67 25.73 7.60
N ARG A 470 -7.51 27.02 7.29
CA ARG A 470 -7.10 27.46 5.96
C ARG A 470 -5.58 27.60 5.91
N PHE A 471 -4.95 26.69 5.19
CA PHE A 471 -3.54 26.79 4.81
C PHE A 471 -3.46 27.21 3.34
N GLU A 472 -2.58 28.15 3.00
CA GLU A 472 -2.43 28.61 1.61
C GLU A 472 -1.71 27.56 0.73
N SER A 473 -0.96 26.66 1.37
CA SER A 473 -0.35 25.50 0.74
C SER A 473 -0.82 24.19 1.38
N ARG A 474 -0.69 23.09 0.64
CA ARG A 474 -1.02 21.72 1.05
C ARG A 474 0.18 20.82 0.82
N ASP A 475 0.46 19.97 1.79
CA ASP A 475 1.47 18.93 1.67
C ASP A 475 0.88 17.67 1.02
N ILE A 476 1.44 17.30 -0.13
CA ILE A 476 0.99 16.19 -0.98
C ILE A 476 2.06 15.10 -0.95
N ALA A 477 1.72 13.96 -0.36
CA ALA A 477 2.55 12.77 -0.43
C ALA A 477 2.52 12.19 -1.84
N ILE A 478 3.67 11.73 -2.33
CA ILE A 478 3.85 11.05 -3.60
C ILE A 478 4.47 9.70 -3.28
N VAL A 479 3.76 8.60 -3.49
CA VAL A 479 4.21 7.27 -3.06
C VAL A 479 4.25 6.33 -4.26
N ALA A 480 5.41 5.72 -4.49
CA ALA A 480 5.61 4.70 -5.50
C ALA A 480 5.39 3.31 -4.91
N HIS A 481 4.83 2.41 -5.72
CA HIS A 481 4.51 1.04 -5.34
C HIS A 481 5.25 0.03 -6.20
N ALA A 482 5.34 -1.22 -5.72
CA ALA A 482 6.08 -2.29 -6.37
C ALA A 482 5.55 -2.68 -7.78
N ASP A 483 4.28 -2.39 -8.08
CA ASP A 483 3.65 -2.60 -9.38
C ASP A 483 3.90 -1.45 -10.38
N GLY A 484 4.64 -0.41 -9.98
CA GLY A 484 4.86 0.77 -10.81
C GLY A 484 3.73 1.80 -10.76
N LEU A 485 2.74 1.62 -9.89
CA LEU A 485 1.77 2.70 -9.63
C LEU A 485 2.39 3.75 -8.72
N ILE A 486 2.13 5.02 -9.02
CA ILE A 486 2.48 6.15 -8.16
C ILE A 486 1.18 6.83 -7.75
N ARG A 487 1.01 7.03 -6.45
CA ARG A 487 -0.20 7.60 -5.87
C ARG A 487 0.13 8.91 -5.17
N LEU A 488 -0.73 9.91 -5.37
CA LEU A 488 -0.56 11.25 -4.80
C LEU A 488 -1.78 11.61 -3.97
N TRP A 489 -1.57 12.07 -2.75
CA TRP A 489 -2.66 12.48 -1.87
C TRP A 489 -2.23 13.49 -0.82
N ASP A 490 -3.22 14.25 -0.36
CA ASP A 490 -3.08 15.23 0.72
C ASP A 490 -2.83 14.53 2.07
N ILE A 491 -1.77 14.92 2.79
CA ILE A 491 -1.51 14.42 4.16
C ILE A 491 -2.20 15.27 5.25
N GLY A 492 -2.74 16.43 4.89
CA GLY A 492 -3.36 17.36 5.83
C GLY A 492 -2.35 18.09 6.73
N HIS A 493 -2.84 18.99 7.56
CA HIS A 493 -2.09 19.77 8.56
C HIS A 493 -2.81 19.73 9.92
N ASP A 494 -3.27 18.54 10.31
CA ASP A 494 -4.25 18.35 11.38
C ASP A 494 -5.53 19.20 11.19
N ASP A 495 -6.07 19.12 9.98
CA ASP A 495 -7.24 19.86 9.51
C ASP A 495 -8.21 18.93 8.78
N GLN A 496 -9.38 19.48 8.43
CA GLN A 496 -10.27 18.79 7.50
C GLN A 496 -9.64 18.78 6.09
N ILE A 497 -9.41 17.57 5.54
CA ILE A 497 -8.92 17.42 4.17
C ILE A 497 -10.01 17.85 3.18
N GLU A 498 -9.74 18.91 2.43
CA GLU A 498 -10.70 19.51 1.51
C GLU A 498 -10.79 18.79 0.16
N ASN A 499 -9.68 18.20 -0.28
CA ASN A 499 -9.64 17.32 -1.43
C ASN A 499 -9.21 15.90 -1.00
N PRO A 500 -10.18 15.00 -0.74
CA PRO A 500 -9.88 13.65 -0.25
C PRO A 500 -9.38 12.70 -1.35
N THR A 501 -9.38 13.13 -2.62
CA THR A 501 -9.05 12.27 -3.76
C THR A 501 -7.60 11.82 -3.72
N VAL A 502 -7.37 10.60 -4.19
CA VAL A 502 -6.04 10.09 -4.52
C VAL A 502 -5.88 10.15 -6.03
N LEU A 503 -4.80 10.78 -6.49
CA LEU A 503 -4.41 10.76 -7.91
C LEU A 503 -3.53 9.54 -8.15
N GLN A 504 -3.61 8.95 -9.34
CA GLN A 504 -2.76 7.82 -9.72
C GLN A 504 -2.09 8.03 -11.08
N VAL A 505 -0.84 7.62 -11.15
CA VAL A 505 -0.04 7.50 -12.37
C VAL A 505 0.40 6.04 -12.55
N ASP A 506 0.36 5.56 -13.80
CA ASP A 506 0.85 4.24 -14.20
C ASP A 506 2.22 4.38 -14.87
N LEU A 507 3.29 4.11 -14.11
CA LEU A 507 4.66 4.24 -14.59
C LEU A 507 5.02 3.12 -15.57
N ALA A 508 4.57 1.88 -15.31
CA ALA A 508 4.85 0.73 -16.14
C ALA A 508 4.38 0.97 -17.59
N ARG A 509 3.13 1.42 -17.72
CA ARG A 509 2.53 1.76 -19.00
C ARG A 509 3.24 2.92 -19.68
N ALA A 510 3.61 3.95 -18.92
CA ALA A 510 4.33 5.11 -19.46
C ALA A 510 5.71 4.72 -20.04
N VAL A 511 6.45 3.86 -19.34
CA VAL A 511 7.77 3.36 -19.77
C VAL A 511 7.65 2.39 -20.94
N GLY A 512 6.54 1.64 -21.01
CA GLY A 512 6.27 0.67 -22.07
C GLY A 512 6.60 -0.79 -21.68
N ARG A 513 6.82 -1.07 -20.39
CA ARG A 513 7.16 -2.40 -19.85
C ARG A 513 6.80 -2.52 -18.37
N TYR A 514 6.74 -3.74 -17.85
CA TYR A 514 6.35 -4.03 -16.46
C TYR A 514 7.53 -4.39 -15.54
N ASP A 515 8.73 -4.55 -16.09
CA ASP A 515 9.96 -4.89 -15.39
C ASP A 515 10.96 -3.72 -15.39
N GLY A 516 11.80 -3.66 -14.36
CA GLY A 516 12.80 -2.59 -14.25
C GLY A 516 12.19 -1.19 -14.18
N ILE A 517 11.08 -1.04 -13.45
CA ILE A 517 10.30 0.19 -13.31
C ILE A 517 10.39 0.82 -11.91
N ALA A 518 11.38 0.41 -11.11
CA ALA A 518 11.53 0.92 -9.75
C ALA A 518 11.84 2.42 -9.75
N ALA A 519 10.93 3.23 -9.18
CA ALA A 519 11.10 4.68 -9.05
C ALA A 519 12.11 5.01 -7.93
N THR A 520 13.20 5.69 -8.28
CA THR A 520 14.25 6.09 -7.34
C THR A 520 14.09 7.53 -6.87
N GLN A 521 13.58 8.40 -7.74
CA GLN A 521 13.38 9.82 -7.47
C GLN A 521 12.04 10.27 -8.06
N MET A 522 11.34 11.15 -7.35
CA MET A 522 10.10 11.77 -7.81
C MET A 522 10.19 13.26 -7.55
N SER A 523 9.54 14.07 -8.38
CA SER A 523 9.47 15.52 -8.15
C SER A 523 8.20 16.07 -8.80
N PHE A 524 7.35 16.70 -8.01
CA PHE A 524 6.06 17.21 -8.45
C PHE A 524 6.01 18.74 -8.40
N SER A 525 5.73 19.33 -9.56
CA SER A 525 5.59 20.77 -9.75
C SER A 525 4.12 21.15 -9.67
N GLY A 526 3.73 21.68 -8.51
CA GLY A 526 2.38 22.19 -8.24
C GLY A 526 1.97 23.29 -9.22
N ALA A 527 2.90 24.18 -9.59
CA ALA A 527 2.59 25.30 -10.46
C ALA A 527 2.53 24.93 -11.95
N ALA A 528 3.21 23.87 -12.36
CA ALA A 528 3.14 23.38 -13.74
C ALA A 528 2.05 22.30 -13.93
N GLY A 529 1.63 21.64 -12.84
CA GLY A 529 0.79 20.44 -12.93
C GLY A 529 1.53 19.27 -13.55
N GLU A 530 2.84 19.16 -13.27
CA GLU A 530 3.73 18.21 -13.93
C GLU A 530 4.50 17.39 -12.89
N LEU A 531 4.53 16.07 -13.10
CA LEU A 531 5.24 15.11 -12.25
C LEU A 531 6.39 14.51 -13.04
N SER A 532 7.58 14.49 -12.45
CA SER A 532 8.73 13.79 -13.00
C SER A 532 9.12 12.62 -12.13
N VAL A 533 9.46 11.51 -12.76
CA VAL A 533 9.83 10.24 -12.11
C VAL A 533 11.13 9.74 -12.72
N GLY A 534 12.13 9.51 -11.88
CA GLY A 534 13.40 8.90 -12.27
C GLY A 534 13.43 7.44 -11.86
N LEU A 535 13.92 6.58 -12.75
CA LEU A 535 14.00 5.14 -12.54
C LEU A 535 15.40 4.67 -12.14
N GLN A 536 15.43 3.50 -11.48
CA GLN A 536 16.67 2.77 -11.18
C GLN A 536 17.42 2.35 -12.45
N SER A 537 16.72 2.13 -13.56
CA SER A 537 17.28 1.81 -14.87
C SER A 537 17.88 3.04 -15.58
N GLY A 538 17.54 4.25 -15.15
CA GLY A 538 18.10 5.50 -15.67
C GLY A 538 17.15 6.34 -16.51
N GLU A 539 15.93 5.87 -16.80
CA GLU A 539 14.96 6.68 -17.53
C GLU A 539 14.30 7.74 -16.65
N LEU A 540 14.14 8.94 -17.22
CA LEU A 540 13.31 10.01 -16.72
C LEU A 540 11.96 9.97 -17.46
N VAL A 541 10.87 9.90 -16.70
CA VAL A 541 9.49 9.95 -17.22
C VAL A 541 8.82 11.21 -16.70
N VAL A 542 8.15 11.94 -17.59
CA VAL A 542 7.42 13.17 -17.26
C VAL A 542 5.94 12.96 -17.54
N PHE A 543 5.11 13.40 -16.60
CA PHE A 543 3.66 13.42 -16.67
C PHE A 543 3.16 14.85 -16.54
N LYS A 544 2.01 15.15 -17.15
CA LYS A 544 1.37 16.45 -17.14
C LYS A 544 -0.13 16.32 -16.94
N TRP A 545 -0.69 17.19 -16.11
CA TRP A 545 -2.13 17.26 -15.91
C TRP A 545 -2.82 17.66 -17.21
N GLY A 546 -3.81 16.88 -17.64
CA GLY A 546 -4.53 17.13 -18.88
C GLY A 546 -5.72 16.21 -19.10
N ARG A 547 -6.33 16.34 -20.28
CA ARG A 547 -7.42 15.47 -20.74
C ARG A 547 -6.86 14.38 -21.65
N ASN A 548 -7.29 13.14 -21.43
CA ASN A 548 -6.83 12.01 -22.20
C ASN A 548 -7.61 11.91 -23.52
N GLU A 549 -6.94 12.16 -24.63
CA GLU A 549 -7.51 12.04 -25.97
C GLU A 549 -7.83 10.58 -26.35
N ASN A 550 -7.17 9.63 -25.69
CA ASN A 550 -7.32 8.19 -25.91
C ASN A 550 -8.16 7.49 -24.83
N ALA A 551 -8.95 8.25 -24.05
CA ALA A 551 -9.80 7.65 -23.02
C ALA A 551 -10.73 6.56 -23.60
N GLY A 552 -10.74 5.39 -22.97
CA GLY A 552 -11.46 4.20 -23.41
C GLY A 552 -10.80 3.40 -24.54
N ARG A 553 -9.63 3.82 -25.04
CA ARG A 553 -8.90 3.12 -26.10
C ARG A 553 -7.55 2.65 -25.58
N ASP A 554 -7.30 1.35 -25.67
CA ASP A 554 -5.98 0.78 -25.36
C ASP A 554 -5.08 0.86 -26.60
N VAL A 555 -4.30 1.94 -26.68
CA VAL A 555 -3.36 2.20 -27.78
C VAL A 555 -2.07 1.41 -27.55
N PRO A 556 -1.48 0.77 -28.59
CA PRO A 556 -0.17 0.13 -28.48
C PRO A 556 0.89 1.07 -27.93
N LEU A 557 1.71 0.59 -26.98
CA LEU A 557 2.71 1.41 -26.30
C LEU A 557 3.81 1.89 -27.27
N GLY A 558 4.17 1.08 -28.25
CA GLY A 558 5.25 1.37 -29.21
C GLY A 558 6.64 1.33 -28.57
N GLU A 559 7.67 1.49 -29.38
CA GLU A 559 9.07 1.49 -28.92
C GLU A 559 9.51 2.86 -28.39
N ASN A 560 10.59 2.88 -27.61
CA ASN A 560 11.24 4.11 -27.19
C ASN A 560 12.28 4.53 -28.25
N ASN A 561 12.50 5.83 -28.45
CA ASN A 561 13.41 6.38 -29.46
C ASN A 561 14.91 6.07 -29.20
N GLY A 562 15.22 5.45 -28.06
CA GLY A 562 16.57 5.08 -27.66
C GLY A 562 17.32 6.18 -26.89
N PRO A 563 18.61 5.96 -26.62
CA PRO A 563 19.42 6.85 -25.78
C PRO A 563 19.53 8.27 -26.35
N ASP A 564 19.60 9.25 -25.44
CA ASP A 564 19.74 10.69 -25.67
C ASP A 564 18.61 11.34 -26.49
N GLN A 565 17.56 10.59 -26.81
CA GLN A 565 16.38 11.09 -27.52
C GLN A 565 15.18 11.13 -26.59
N ILE A 566 14.44 12.24 -26.64
CA ILE A 566 13.17 12.35 -25.96
C ILE A 566 12.12 11.59 -26.78
N THR A 567 11.51 10.60 -26.14
CA THR A 567 10.37 9.86 -26.68
C THR A 567 9.09 10.54 -26.23
N SER A 568 8.23 10.95 -27.17
CA SER A 568 6.87 11.34 -26.82
C SER A 568 6.08 10.10 -26.43
N ILE A 569 5.52 10.10 -25.22
CA ILE A 569 4.75 8.98 -24.68
C ILE A 569 3.29 9.37 -24.40
N SER A 570 2.84 10.48 -24.97
CA SER A 570 1.51 11.06 -24.69
C SER A 570 0.34 10.14 -25.06
N HIS A 571 0.56 9.20 -26.00
CA HIS A 571 -0.44 8.19 -26.36
C HIS A 571 -0.57 7.05 -25.35
N ARG A 572 0.40 6.87 -24.44
CA ARG A 572 0.45 5.76 -23.46
C ARG A 572 -0.42 6.00 -22.23
N GLY A 573 -1.35 6.95 -22.28
CA GLY A 573 -2.31 7.20 -21.21
C GLY A 573 -3.11 5.95 -20.83
N ASP A 574 -3.44 5.84 -19.55
CA ASP A 574 -4.33 4.80 -19.05
C ASP A 574 -5.72 4.93 -19.71
N PRO A 575 -6.25 3.87 -20.36
CA PRO A 575 -7.56 3.93 -21.01
C PRO A 575 -8.71 4.27 -20.06
N GLY A 576 -8.58 3.91 -18.78
CA GLY A 576 -9.55 4.25 -17.74
C GLY A 576 -9.51 5.71 -17.29
N LEU A 577 -8.45 6.45 -17.60
CA LEU A 577 -8.27 7.85 -17.18
C LEU A 577 -8.77 8.81 -18.26
N LYS A 578 -9.75 9.67 -17.93
CA LYS A 578 -10.27 10.74 -18.82
C LYS A 578 -9.59 12.08 -18.58
N GLU A 579 -9.27 12.40 -17.33
CA GLU A 579 -8.59 13.63 -16.94
C GLU A 579 -7.73 13.36 -15.71
N GLY A 580 -6.48 13.79 -15.73
CA GLY A 580 -5.50 13.52 -14.66
C GLY A 580 -4.07 13.76 -15.13
N LEU A 581 -3.09 13.20 -14.40
CA LEU A 581 -1.68 13.21 -14.81
C LEU A 581 -1.44 12.19 -15.93
N LEU A 582 -1.16 12.68 -17.13
CA LEU A 582 -0.96 11.87 -18.33
C LEU A 582 0.52 11.83 -18.70
N PRO A 583 1.02 10.71 -19.25
CA PRO A 583 2.41 10.65 -19.72
C PRO A 583 2.66 11.73 -20.77
N LEU A 584 3.86 12.31 -20.78
CA LEU A 584 4.25 13.37 -21.72
C LEU A 584 5.50 12.96 -22.50
N ALA A 585 6.59 12.74 -21.77
CA ALA A 585 7.92 12.52 -22.33
C ALA A 585 8.70 11.47 -21.54
N LEU A 586 9.55 10.71 -22.25
CA LEU A 586 10.53 9.79 -21.67
C LEU A 586 11.92 10.13 -22.23
N LEU A 587 12.92 10.19 -21.35
CA LEU A 587 14.33 10.37 -21.71
C LEU A 587 15.15 9.24 -21.07
N ASP A 588 15.95 8.56 -21.88
CA ASP A 588 17.00 7.65 -21.43
C ASP A 588 18.35 8.22 -21.88
N GLN A 589 19.29 8.44 -20.97
CA GLN A 589 20.66 8.87 -21.31
C GLN A 589 21.70 7.75 -21.16
N SER A 590 21.26 6.55 -20.77
CA SER A 590 22.14 5.39 -20.53
C SER A 590 23.27 5.70 -19.53
N GLN A 591 22.98 6.56 -18.54
CA GLN A 591 23.92 7.03 -17.50
C GLN A 591 23.77 6.28 -16.15
N GLY A 592 23.01 5.17 -16.15
CA GLY A 592 22.68 4.39 -14.95
C GLY A 592 21.57 5.04 -14.12
N SER A 593 21.36 4.51 -12.90
CA SER A 593 20.28 4.93 -11.99
C SER A 593 20.25 6.45 -11.76
N ILE A 594 19.04 7.03 -11.79
CA ILE A 594 18.83 8.43 -11.44
C ILE A 594 18.98 8.60 -9.93
N THR A 595 19.91 9.48 -9.52
CA THR A 595 20.24 9.76 -8.12
C THR A 595 19.68 11.07 -7.61
N VAL A 596 19.32 11.99 -8.51
CA VAL A 596 18.61 13.23 -8.17
C VAL A 596 17.65 13.61 -9.29
N LEU A 597 16.50 14.14 -8.90
CA LEU A 597 15.53 14.72 -9.82
C LEU A 597 14.89 15.94 -9.17
N LYS A 598 14.92 17.08 -9.87
CA LYS A 598 14.19 18.26 -9.44
C LYS A 598 13.43 18.89 -10.59
N HIS A 599 12.13 19.06 -10.40
CA HIS A 599 11.23 19.74 -11.30
C HIS A 599 10.91 21.13 -10.74
N SER A 600 11.20 22.19 -11.50
CA SER A 600 10.84 23.57 -11.14
C SER A 600 9.39 23.93 -11.48
N ASP A 601 8.88 25.00 -10.86
CA ASP A 601 7.56 25.57 -11.15
C ASP A 601 7.48 26.34 -12.49
N VAL A 602 8.60 26.43 -13.20
CA VAL A 602 8.77 27.23 -14.43
C VAL A 602 9.22 26.39 -15.63
N GLY A 603 9.03 25.06 -15.58
CA GLY A 603 9.15 24.16 -16.73
C GLY A 603 10.57 23.65 -17.02
N PHE A 604 11.52 23.83 -16.09
CA PHE A 604 12.83 23.20 -16.15
C PHE A 604 12.93 21.99 -15.25
N ILE A 605 13.63 20.95 -15.73
CA ILE A 605 14.01 19.78 -14.94
C ILE A 605 15.52 19.70 -14.85
N CYS A 606 16.04 19.40 -13.66
CA CYS A 606 17.41 18.95 -13.45
C CYS A 606 17.37 17.46 -13.08
N VAL A 607 18.07 16.62 -13.84
CA VAL A 607 18.23 15.19 -13.58
C VAL A 607 19.71 14.87 -13.45
N GLY A 608 20.05 13.99 -12.51
CA GLY A 608 21.41 13.55 -12.29
C GLY A 608 21.51 12.06 -12.05
N TYR A 609 22.63 11.50 -12.46
CA TYR A 609 22.82 10.06 -12.63
C TYR A 609 23.98 9.53 -11.81
N LYS A 610 23.92 8.22 -11.52
CA LYS A 610 24.96 7.53 -10.75
C LYS A 610 26.35 7.57 -11.40
N SER A 611 26.42 7.77 -12.72
CA SER A 611 27.68 7.97 -13.45
C SER A 611 28.39 9.30 -13.17
N GLY A 612 27.73 10.24 -12.48
CA GLY A 612 28.22 11.61 -12.30
C GLY A 612 27.71 12.60 -13.35
N SER A 613 26.95 12.14 -14.34
CA SER A 613 26.34 12.98 -15.36
C SER A 613 25.12 13.75 -14.81
N ILE A 614 24.89 14.93 -15.35
CA ILE A 614 23.69 15.76 -15.13
C ILE A 614 23.13 16.23 -16.47
N ALA A 615 21.82 16.42 -16.52
CA ALA A 615 21.15 17.04 -17.65
C ALA A 615 20.07 18.02 -17.21
N PHE A 616 19.84 19.04 -18.04
CA PHE A 616 18.75 20.01 -17.88
C PHE A 616 17.81 19.93 -19.06
N LEU A 617 16.51 19.90 -18.77
CA LEU A 617 15.46 19.87 -19.77
C LEU A 617 14.60 21.13 -19.70
N ASP A 618 14.08 21.57 -20.84
CA ASP A 618 13.05 22.60 -20.98
C ASP A 618 11.77 21.98 -21.56
N LEU A 619 10.66 22.02 -20.82
CA LEU A 619 9.41 21.36 -21.19
C LEU A 619 8.51 22.15 -22.16
N ARG A 620 8.87 23.37 -22.56
CA ARG A 620 8.05 24.15 -23.53
C ARG A 620 8.09 23.60 -24.95
N GLY A 621 9.08 22.79 -25.26
CA GLY A 621 9.21 22.01 -26.50
C GLY A 621 10.18 20.87 -26.21
N PRO A 622 9.80 19.94 -25.31
CA PRO A 622 10.69 19.10 -24.51
C PRO A 622 12.06 18.84 -25.14
N ALA A 623 13.09 19.47 -24.59
CA ALA A 623 14.44 19.38 -25.13
C ALA A 623 15.48 19.34 -24.00
N VAL A 624 16.53 18.56 -24.18
CA VAL A 624 17.73 18.63 -23.35
C VAL A 624 18.51 19.88 -23.75
N ILE A 625 18.58 20.87 -22.86
CA ILE A 625 19.24 22.16 -23.11
C ILE A 625 20.68 22.21 -22.56
N TYR A 626 21.07 21.20 -21.78
CA TYR A 626 22.42 21.05 -21.25
C TYR A 626 22.67 19.63 -20.76
N SER A 627 23.88 19.13 -20.98
CA SER A 627 24.40 17.89 -20.38
C SER A 627 25.87 18.09 -20.01
N ALA A 628 26.29 17.56 -18.87
CA ALA A 628 27.70 17.58 -18.46
C ALA A 628 28.00 16.48 -17.45
N ASN A 629 29.29 16.18 -17.23
CA ASN A 629 29.74 15.35 -16.12
C ASN A 629 30.26 16.24 -14.98
N LEU A 630 29.92 15.92 -13.74
CA LEU A 630 30.29 16.75 -12.59
C LEU A 630 31.81 16.85 -12.37
N THR A 631 32.57 15.82 -12.77
CA THR A 631 34.03 15.81 -12.67
C THR A 631 34.70 16.93 -13.46
N ASP A 632 34.06 17.39 -14.55
CA ASP A 632 34.54 18.52 -15.38
C ASP A 632 34.57 19.85 -14.61
N PHE A 633 33.77 19.96 -13.55
CA PHE A 633 33.66 21.18 -12.72
C PHE A 633 34.55 21.14 -11.47
N ALA A 634 34.86 19.94 -10.95
CA ALA A 634 35.79 19.78 -9.83
C ALA A 634 37.24 20.14 -10.22
N ALA A 635 37.67 19.80 -11.43
CA ALA A 635 39.04 20.04 -11.93
C ALA A 635 39.37 21.53 -12.14
N LYS A 636 38.37 22.38 -12.44
CA LYS A 636 38.57 23.81 -12.68
C LYS A 636 38.95 24.60 -11.42
N GLN A 637 38.68 24.07 -10.23
CA GLN A 637 39.03 24.69 -8.95
C GLN A 637 40.47 24.33 -8.49
N SER A 638 40.94 23.12 -8.81
CA SER A 638 42.28 22.62 -8.45
C SER A 638 43.45 23.47 -8.97
N ARG A 639 43.27 24.17 -10.11
CA ARG A 639 44.31 25.06 -10.68
C ARG A 639 44.62 26.30 -9.84
N ARG A 640 43.84 26.63 -8.80
CA ARG A 640 44.08 27.79 -7.92
C ARG A 640 44.61 27.44 -6.52
N SER A 641 44.70 26.16 -6.14
CA SER A 641 45.14 25.76 -4.81
C SER A 641 46.03 24.52 -4.86
N SER A 642 47.20 24.64 -5.46
CA SER A 642 48.31 23.76 -5.12
C SER A 642 48.85 24.23 -3.77
N TRP A 643 48.63 23.45 -2.71
CA TRP A 643 49.56 23.13 -1.61
C TRP A 643 48.85 22.19 -0.60
N LYS A 644 49.24 20.91 -0.68
CA LYS A 644 49.18 19.80 0.31
C LYS A 644 47.86 19.43 1.00
N SER A 645 47.41 18.20 0.76
CA SER A 645 47.29 17.17 1.80
C SER A 645 47.28 15.76 1.18
N HIS A 646 48.11 14.86 1.72
CA HIS A 646 48.21 13.45 1.36
C HIS A 646 47.20 12.64 2.18
N SER A 647 46.11 12.21 1.54
CA SER A 647 45.42 10.97 1.89
C SER A 647 44.64 10.49 0.66
N SER A 648 45.28 9.70 -0.18
CA SER A 648 44.65 9.03 -1.31
C SER A 648 43.83 7.84 -0.79
N MET A 649 42.65 8.12 -0.26
CA MET A 649 41.56 7.16 -0.37
C MET A 649 41.05 7.30 -1.81
N GLU A 650 40.93 6.21 -2.56
CA GLU A 650 40.30 6.24 -3.90
C GLU A 650 38.91 6.87 -3.76
N LYS A 651 38.78 8.15 -4.12
CA LYS A 651 37.46 8.80 -4.14
C LYS A 651 36.69 8.15 -5.28
N GLY A 652 35.66 7.38 -4.93
CA GLY A 652 34.71 6.84 -5.89
C GLY A 652 34.06 7.93 -6.74
N VAL A 653 33.31 7.52 -7.77
CA VAL A 653 32.62 8.42 -8.71
C VAL A 653 31.88 9.54 -7.96
N ASP A 654 32.02 10.78 -8.45
CA ASP A 654 31.29 11.93 -7.91
C ASP A 654 29.92 12.03 -8.58
N TRP A 655 28.84 11.73 -7.86
CA TRP A 655 27.48 11.72 -8.36
C TRP A 655 26.57 12.72 -7.64
N PRO A 656 25.57 13.29 -8.35
CA PRO A 656 24.60 14.23 -7.77
C PRO A 656 23.75 13.56 -6.69
N THR A 657 23.53 14.25 -5.56
CA THR A 657 22.72 13.77 -4.43
C THR A 657 21.54 14.65 -4.08
N CYS A 658 21.57 15.93 -4.46
CA CYS A 658 20.46 16.86 -4.28
C CYS A 658 20.55 18.01 -5.29
N ALA A 659 19.40 18.58 -5.64
CA ALA A 659 19.32 19.72 -6.54
C ALA A 659 18.15 20.62 -6.16
N GLU A 660 18.31 21.93 -6.30
CA GLU A 660 17.25 22.89 -6.05
C GLU A 660 17.34 24.07 -7.03
N PHE A 661 16.17 24.52 -7.50
CA PHE A 661 16.06 25.70 -8.36
C PHE A 661 15.72 26.93 -7.52
N GLY A 662 16.32 28.07 -7.88
CA GLY A 662 16.00 29.33 -7.24
C GLY A 662 16.15 30.54 -8.15
N VAL A 663 15.58 31.66 -7.71
CA VAL A 663 15.75 32.98 -8.35
C VAL A 663 16.41 33.91 -7.34
N LEU A 664 17.68 34.19 -7.58
CA LEU A 664 18.49 35.06 -6.73
C LEU A 664 19.66 35.66 -7.50
N ARG A 665 20.26 36.71 -6.92
CA ARG A 665 21.55 37.25 -7.34
C ARG A 665 22.65 36.24 -7.01
N ILE A 666 23.53 35.99 -7.98
CA ILE A 666 24.72 35.15 -7.81
C ILE A 666 25.95 36.05 -7.83
N GLU A 667 26.83 35.91 -6.84
CA GLU A 667 28.01 36.76 -6.66
C GLU A 667 27.68 38.27 -6.70
N ASP A 668 28.48 39.06 -7.42
CA ASP A 668 28.35 40.51 -7.52
C ASP A 668 27.47 40.96 -8.70
N ASP A 669 26.67 40.07 -9.30
CA ASP A 669 25.78 40.42 -10.42
C ASP A 669 24.77 41.51 -10.06
N SER A 670 24.57 42.50 -10.93
CA SER A 670 23.61 43.57 -10.66
C SER A 670 22.13 43.15 -10.77
N TYR A 671 21.87 41.89 -11.10
CA TYR A 671 20.55 41.30 -11.42
C TYR A 671 20.38 39.91 -10.76
N SER A 672 19.14 39.43 -10.71
CA SER A 672 18.81 38.05 -10.30
C SER A 672 18.62 37.15 -11.52
N SER A 673 18.90 35.86 -11.37
CA SER A 673 18.82 34.88 -12.45
C SER A 673 18.17 33.59 -11.96
N ILE A 674 17.49 32.89 -12.87
CA ILE A 674 17.10 31.50 -12.64
C ILE A 674 18.38 30.70 -12.47
N SER A 675 18.51 30.02 -11.34
CA SER A 675 19.70 29.29 -10.96
C SER A 675 19.33 27.89 -10.51
N CYS A 676 20.22 26.93 -10.76
CA CYS A 676 20.12 25.58 -10.21
C CYS A 676 21.39 25.25 -9.46
N PHE A 677 21.22 24.71 -8.26
CA PHE A 677 22.29 24.30 -7.37
C PHE A 677 22.30 22.78 -7.31
N VAL A 678 23.43 22.15 -7.56
CA VAL A 678 23.57 20.68 -7.58
C VAL A 678 24.65 20.27 -6.61
N GLY A 679 24.26 19.54 -5.57
CA GLY A 679 25.15 18.97 -4.56
C GLY A 679 25.53 17.53 -4.88
N THR A 680 26.71 17.09 -4.45
CA THR A 680 27.24 15.74 -4.74
C THR A 680 27.54 14.92 -3.49
N ASN A 681 27.75 13.61 -3.68
CA ASN A 681 28.19 12.69 -2.63
C ASN A 681 29.57 13.01 -2.04
N ASN A 682 30.45 13.69 -2.77
CA ASN A 682 31.75 14.13 -2.26
C ASN A 682 31.73 15.56 -1.70
N GLY A 683 30.55 16.17 -1.57
CA GLY A 683 30.38 17.51 -1.01
C GLY A 683 30.68 18.65 -1.96
N HIS A 684 30.74 18.40 -3.26
CA HIS A 684 30.79 19.48 -4.23
C HIS A 684 29.39 20.09 -4.39
N LEU A 685 29.31 21.42 -4.48
CA LEU A 685 28.08 22.14 -4.82
C LEU A 685 28.35 23.02 -6.03
N ALA A 686 27.77 22.64 -7.17
CA ALA A 686 27.85 23.34 -8.43
C ALA A 686 26.68 24.31 -8.59
N THR A 687 26.96 25.51 -9.11
CA THR A 687 25.97 26.55 -9.39
C THR A 687 25.87 26.78 -10.90
N PHE A 688 24.65 26.68 -11.42
CA PHE A 688 24.31 26.93 -12.81
C PHE A 688 23.32 28.08 -12.91
N LYS A 689 23.42 28.86 -13.99
CA LYS A 689 22.41 29.86 -14.39
C LYS A 689 21.69 29.37 -15.62
N ILE A 690 20.40 29.68 -15.69
CA ILE A 690 19.56 29.47 -16.86
C ILE A 690 19.19 30.83 -17.40
N LEU A 691 19.69 31.12 -18.60
CA LEU A 691 19.59 32.44 -19.22
C LEU A 691 18.76 32.35 -20.51
N PRO A 692 17.95 33.36 -20.83
CA PRO A 692 17.33 33.46 -22.15
C PRO A 692 18.40 33.52 -23.25
N SER A 693 18.19 32.78 -24.33
CA SER A 693 19.02 32.83 -25.54
C SER A 693 18.30 33.56 -26.68
N SER A 694 18.92 33.66 -27.86
CA SER A 694 18.27 34.24 -29.05
C SER A 694 17.03 33.41 -29.44
N GLY A 695 15.84 34.01 -29.34
CA GLY A 695 14.56 33.35 -29.59
C GLY A 695 13.79 33.04 -28.29
N ALA A 696 12.92 32.04 -28.32
CA ALA A 696 12.15 31.58 -27.15
C ALA A 696 12.82 30.42 -26.40
N THR A 697 14.15 30.33 -26.46
CA THR A 697 14.96 29.23 -25.91
C THR A 697 15.81 29.70 -24.74
N TYR A 698 16.30 28.73 -23.95
CA TYR A 698 17.15 28.99 -22.79
C TYR A 698 18.45 28.20 -22.91
N THR A 699 19.52 28.76 -22.32
CA THR A 699 20.83 28.11 -22.22
C THR A 699 21.22 28.00 -20.76
N VAL A 700 21.94 26.92 -20.44
CA VAL A 700 22.48 26.71 -19.10
C VAL A 700 23.97 27.05 -19.12
N SER A 701 24.40 27.88 -18.18
CA SER A 701 25.80 28.26 -17.99
C SER A 701 26.29 27.88 -16.60
N PHE A 702 27.37 27.12 -16.51
CA PHE A 702 28.06 26.87 -15.25
C PHE A 702 28.71 28.15 -14.73
N VAL A 703 28.43 28.51 -13.48
CA VAL A 703 28.97 29.72 -12.83
C VAL A 703 30.20 29.38 -11.99
N GLY A 704 30.09 28.37 -11.13
CA GLY A 704 31.14 28.03 -10.19
C GLY A 704 30.77 26.85 -9.30
N SER A 705 31.74 26.35 -8.55
CA SER A 705 31.55 25.26 -7.59
C SER A 705 32.25 25.54 -6.27
N CYS A 706 31.74 24.98 -5.19
CA CYS A 706 32.36 25.03 -3.87
C CYS A 706 32.31 23.66 -3.17
N SER A 707 33.04 23.50 -2.06
CA SER A 707 33.15 22.24 -1.30
C SER A 707 32.54 22.40 0.09
N LEU A 708 31.73 21.42 0.52
CA LEU A 708 31.00 21.35 1.80
C LEU A 708 31.50 20.24 2.75
N ASP A 709 32.67 19.67 2.45
CA ASP A 709 33.43 18.66 3.23
C ASP A 709 32.80 17.25 3.31
N ASP A 710 31.52 17.09 2.99
CA ASP A 710 30.79 15.83 3.06
C ASP A 710 29.58 15.85 2.09
N ARG A 711 28.94 14.69 1.84
CA ARG A 711 27.76 14.53 0.97
C ARG A 711 26.74 15.64 1.23
N VAL A 712 26.26 16.27 0.16
CA VAL A 712 25.20 17.29 0.28
C VAL A 712 23.84 16.61 0.40
N LEU A 713 23.16 16.81 1.54
CA LEU A 713 21.83 16.26 1.84
C LEU A 713 20.71 17.15 1.32
N SER A 714 20.83 18.45 1.57
CA SER A 714 19.81 19.43 1.17
C SER A 714 20.42 20.78 0.82
N ILE A 715 19.71 21.50 -0.05
CA ILE A 715 20.03 22.84 -0.53
C ILE A 715 18.77 23.67 -0.44
N CYS A 716 18.77 24.71 0.39
CA CYS A 716 17.63 25.60 0.57
C CYS A 716 18.03 27.04 0.21
N PRO A 717 17.65 27.54 -0.98
CA PRO A 717 17.86 28.93 -1.34
C PRO A 717 16.84 29.81 -0.61
N ILE A 718 17.33 30.78 0.17
CA ILE A 718 16.51 31.67 0.99
C ILE A 718 16.87 33.14 0.78
N ASN A 719 15.90 34.01 1.00
CA ASN A 719 16.07 35.45 0.99
C ASN A 719 16.82 35.87 2.27
N ALA A 720 17.91 36.61 2.13
CA ALA A 720 18.77 36.99 3.26
C ALA A 720 18.13 38.00 4.23
N GLU A 721 17.03 38.64 3.85
CA GLU A 721 16.32 39.65 4.63
C GLU A 721 15.09 39.08 5.34
N THR A 722 14.34 38.22 4.65
CA THR A 722 13.07 37.68 5.16
C THR A 722 13.15 36.23 5.59
N GLY A 723 14.20 35.50 5.16
CA GLY A 723 14.31 34.06 5.30
C GLY A 723 13.43 33.26 4.37
N ALA A 724 12.47 33.86 3.66
CA ALA A 724 11.55 33.18 2.74
C ALA A 724 12.32 32.42 1.66
N GLN A 725 11.78 31.28 1.22
CA GLN A 725 12.41 30.52 0.14
C GLN A 725 12.43 31.33 -1.17
N THR A 726 13.52 31.20 -1.93
CA THR A 726 13.69 31.89 -3.22
C THR A 726 13.61 30.89 -4.35
N LEU A 727 12.62 30.00 -4.31
CA LEU A 727 12.39 28.98 -5.34
C LEU A 727 12.11 29.63 -6.71
N ALA A 728 12.37 28.88 -7.78
CA ALA A 728 12.05 29.33 -9.14
C ALA A 728 10.55 29.19 -9.44
N THR A 729 9.75 30.11 -8.89
CA THR A 729 8.30 30.20 -9.12
C THR A 729 7.96 31.07 -10.33
N GLN A 730 6.72 30.94 -10.84
CA GLN A 730 6.23 31.77 -11.94
C GLN A 730 6.30 33.26 -11.61
N ASP A 731 5.94 33.63 -10.37
CA ASP A 731 5.99 35.03 -9.91
C ASP A 731 7.44 35.54 -9.83
N ALA A 732 8.35 34.75 -9.25
CA ALA A 732 9.75 35.14 -9.13
C ALA A 732 10.42 35.32 -10.50
N VAL A 733 10.10 34.45 -11.47
CA VAL A 733 10.64 34.55 -12.84
C VAL A 733 9.98 35.69 -13.62
N SER A 734 8.70 35.98 -13.41
CA SER A 734 8.02 37.12 -14.00
C SER A 734 8.67 38.44 -13.55
N ASP A 735 9.00 38.54 -12.26
CA ASP A 735 9.59 39.76 -11.67
C ASP A 735 11.00 40.07 -12.17
N LEU A 736 11.72 39.08 -12.71
CA LEU A 736 13.01 39.30 -13.40
C LEU A 736 12.88 40.29 -14.56
N ARG A 737 11.74 40.31 -15.26
CA ARG A 737 11.48 41.26 -16.36
C ARG A 737 11.35 42.70 -15.87
N ASN A 738 10.94 42.90 -14.62
CA ASN A 738 10.80 44.20 -13.97
C ASN A 738 12.09 44.65 -13.27
N GLY A 739 13.16 43.86 -13.37
CA GLY A 739 14.42 44.13 -12.68
C GLY A 739 14.37 43.80 -11.18
N GLY A 740 13.47 42.92 -10.75
CA GLY A 740 13.41 42.39 -9.39
C GLY A 740 14.76 41.83 -8.94
N LYS A 741 15.16 42.15 -7.72
CA LYS A 741 16.46 41.73 -7.15
C LYS A 741 16.24 41.02 -5.83
N VAL A 742 16.64 39.75 -5.80
CA VAL A 742 16.57 38.92 -4.61
C VAL A 742 17.98 38.69 -4.09
N ASN A 743 18.29 39.28 -2.92
CA ASN A 743 19.53 39.01 -2.20
C ASN A 743 19.40 37.66 -1.49
N GLY A 744 19.76 36.59 -2.20
CA GLY A 744 19.63 35.22 -1.71
C GLY A 744 20.92 34.66 -1.11
N VAL A 745 20.77 33.70 -0.20
CA VAL A 745 21.84 32.83 0.31
C VAL A 745 21.40 31.37 0.21
N ILE A 746 22.37 30.47 0.23
CA ILE A 746 22.14 29.03 0.27
C ILE A 746 22.37 28.55 1.70
N VAL A 747 21.38 27.85 2.24
CA VAL A 747 21.55 26.97 3.41
C VAL A 747 21.76 25.56 2.87
N ALA A 748 22.94 24.99 3.09
CA ALA A 748 23.25 23.62 2.70
C ALA A 748 23.56 22.77 3.93
N ALA A 749 22.97 21.58 4.00
CA ALA A 749 23.22 20.62 5.07
C ALA A 749 23.95 19.39 4.55
N THR A 750 24.85 18.86 5.36
CA THR A 750 25.60 17.62 5.16
C THR A 750 25.48 16.75 6.41
N PRO A 751 25.86 15.46 6.35
CA PRO A 751 25.83 14.60 7.52
C PRO A 751 26.70 15.10 8.68
N SER A 752 27.70 15.93 8.41
CA SER A 752 28.68 16.45 9.38
C SER A 752 28.53 17.94 9.70
N GLY A 753 27.72 18.71 8.97
CA GLY A 753 27.50 20.11 9.29
C GLY A 753 26.39 20.82 8.50
N CYS A 754 26.24 22.12 8.74
CA CYS A 754 25.42 23.02 7.95
C CYS A 754 26.21 24.30 7.64
N ARG A 755 25.99 24.85 6.45
CA ARG A 755 26.60 26.10 5.99
C ARG A 755 25.58 27.04 5.39
N ILE A 756 25.79 28.34 5.60
CA ILE A 756 24.99 29.44 5.05
C ILE A 756 25.92 30.40 4.33
N PHE A 757 25.77 30.55 3.01
CA PHE A 757 26.71 31.32 2.19
C PHE A 757 26.05 31.92 0.95
N LYS A 758 26.72 32.92 0.35
CA LYS A 758 26.34 33.48 -0.94
C LYS A 758 26.93 32.64 -2.08
N PRO A 759 26.10 32.06 -2.97
CA PRO A 759 26.62 31.34 -4.13
C PRO A 759 27.36 32.30 -5.09
N ALA A 760 28.39 31.87 -5.80
CA ALA A 760 28.89 30.49 -5.92
C ALA A 760 30.02 30.13 -4.92
N THR A 761 30.26 30.95 -3.89
CA THR A 761 31.36 30.74 -2.93
C THR A 761 30.88 30.04 -1.65
N SER A 762 31.72 29.24 -0.99
CA SER A 762 31.34 28.59 0.30
C SER A 762 31.65 29.41 1.55
N LYS A 763 32.13 30.66 1.40
CA LYS A 763 32.46 31.51 2.57
C LYS A 763 31.18 32.03 3.20
N GLY A 764 30.97 31.69 4.47
CA GLY A 764 29.80 32.11 5.22
C GLY A 764 29.75 31.54 6.62
N ALA A 765 28.56 31.52 7.23
CA ALA A 765 28.35 30.90 8.52
C ALA A 765 28.37 29.37 8.38
N HIS A 766 28.92 28.67 9.37
CA HIS A 766 28.92 27.20 9.39
C HIS A 766 28.82 26.68 10.83
N LYS A 767 28.33 25.45 10.94
CA LYS A 767 28.33 24.65 12.17
C LYS A 767 28.63 23.20 11.80
N ASN A 768 29.49 22.56 12.57
CA ASN A 768 29.69 21.11 12.52
C ASN A 768 28.80 20.45 13.57
N TRP A 769 28.40 19.22 13.28
CA TRP A 769 27.71 18.34 14.22
C TRP A 769 28.78 17.51 14.92
N ASP A 770 29.02 17.77 16.20
CA ASP A 770 30.17 17.17 16.90
C ASP A 770 29.90 15.71 17.30
N ASP A 771 28.72 15.41 17.86
CA ASP A 771 28.42 14.12 18.50
C ASP A 771 27.42 13.24 17.72
N PHE A 772 26.88 13.72 16.59
CA PHE A 772 25.81 13.05 15.85
C PHE A 772 25.84 13.41 14.37
N MET A 773 25.25 12.56 13.53
CA MET A 773 25.15 12.78 12.09
C MET A 773 23.75 13.23 11.70
N CYS A 774 23.65 14.17 10.77
CA CYS A 774 22.39 14.60 10.18
C CYS A 774 21.97 13.64 9.06
N ASP A 775 20.72 13.18 9.07
CA ASP A 775 20.18 12.29 8.04
C ASP A 775 19.32 13.04 7.02
N ALA A 776 18.56 14.04 7.49
CA ALA A 776 17.73 14.91 6.66
C ALA A 776 17.63 16.29 7.30
N ALA A 777 17.61 17.37 6.50
CA ALA A 777 17.42 18.71 7.00
C ALA A 777 16.76 19.62 5.96
N SER A 778 16.01 20.62 6.43
CA SER A 778 15.41 21.65 5.58
C SER A 778 15.30 22.97 6.34
N VAL A 779 15.10 24.07 5.61
CA VAL A 779 14.69 25.35 6.22
C VAL A 779 13.18 25.35 6.38
N VAL A 780 12.74 25.57 7.61
CA VAL A 780 11.33 25.62 8.02
C VAL A 780 10.94 27.05 8.37
N HIS A 781 9.77 27.44 7.88
CA HIS A 781 9.10 28.72 8.12
C HIS A 781 7.93 28.51 9.06
N SER A 782 7.95 29.21 10.18
CA SER A 782 6.86 29.26 11.14
C SER A 782 6.37 30.70 11.31
N SER A 783 5.22 30.90 11.96
CA SER A 783 4.73 32.24 12.30
C SER A 783 5.71 33.04 13.17
N GLY A 784 6.58 32.35 13.93
CA GLY A 784 7.55 32.95 14.84
C GLY A 784 8.89 33.30 14.19
N GLY A 785 9.22 32.74 13.03
CA GLY A 785 10.52 32.92 12.36
C GLY A 785 10.95 31.70 11.53
N CYS A 786 12.20 31.74 11.06
CA CYS A 786 12.81 30.71 10.20
C CYS A 786 13.88 29.92 10.96
N SER A 787 13.95 28.62 10.74
CA SER A 787 14.98 27.76 11.36
C SER A 787 15.45 26.67 10.42
N VAL A 788 16.64 26.12 10.68
CA VAL A 788 17.07 24.86 10.08
C VAL A 788 16.58 23.74 10.97
N VAL A 789 15.70 22.89 10.47
CA VAL A 789 15.23 21.69 11.16
C VAL A 789 15.93 20.48 10.57
N GLY A 790 16.54 19.65 11.42
CA GLY A 790 17.22 18.43 11.03
C GLY A 790 16.78 17.22 11.83
N LEU A 791 16.84 16.06 11.20
CA LEU A 791 16.71 14.73 11.80
C LEU A 791 18.09 14.10 11.91
N PHE A 792 18.38 13.54 13.07
CA PHE A 792 19.72 13.07 13.42
C PHE A 792 19.71 11.60 13.84
N GLY A 793 20.81 10.90 13.52
CA GLY A 793 20.96 9.46 13.73
C GLY A 793 20.91 9.01 15.19
N ASP A 794 20.98 9.96 16.14
CA ASP A 794 20.73 9.71 17.57
C ASP A 794 19.23 9.67 17.92
N GLY A 795 18.35 9.69 16.92
CA GLY A 795 16.90 9.58 17.07
C GLY A 795 16.27 10.86 17.60
N LYS A 796 16.82 12.03 17.24
CA LYS A 796 16.29 13.34 17.63
C LYS A 796 16.06 14.26 16.44
N ALA A 797 15.01 15.07 16.52
CA ALA A 797 14.82 16.24 15.70
C ALA A 797 15.41 17.46 16.42
N ARG A 798 16.09 18.36 15.70
CA ARG A 798 16.63 19.60 16.26
C ARG A 798 16.37 20.79 15.36
N ALA A 799 16.12 21.95 15.96
CA ALA A 799 16.00 23.23 15.27
C ALA A 799 17.22 24.12 15.57
N TYR A 800 17.72 24.83 14.55
CA TYR A 800 18.84 25.77 14.65
C TYR A 800 18.48 27.14 14.09
N SER A 801 18.98 28.19 14.75
CA SER A 801 18.77 29.60 14.38
C SER A 801 19.46 29.97 13.06
N ILE A 802 18.89 30.90 12.30
CA ILE A 802 19.49 31.48 11.10
C ILE A 802 19.80 32.96 11.36
N PRO A 803 21.04 33.46 11.17
CA PRO A 803 22.19 32.80 10.55
C PRO A 803 23.18 32.14 11.53
N ALA A 804 22.95 32.25 12.85
CA ALA A 804 23.98 31.89 13.83
C ALA A 804 24.23 30.39 13.99
N LEU A 805 23.31 29.55 13.51
CA LEU A 805 23.30 28.09 13.65
C LEU A 805 23.40 27.64 15.12
N LYS A 806 22.83 28.40 16.05
CA LYS A 806 22.69 28.00 17.46
C LYS A 806 21.49 27.08 17.60
N GLU A 807 21.61 26.00 18.38
CA GLU A 807 20.48 25.13 18.69
C GLU A 807 19.39 25.93 19.43
N ILE A 808 18.15 25.81 18.94
CA ILE A 808 16.95 26.37 19.55
C ILE A 808 16.28 25.29 20.41
N GLY A 809 16.09 24.08 19.87
CA GLY A 809 15.40 22.99 20.55
C GLY A 809 15.81 21.61 20.03
N SER A 810 15.55 20.59 20.85
CA SER A 810 15.89 19.19 20.59
C SER A 810 14.83 18.26 21.19
N ILE A 811 14.28 17.35 20.39
CA ILE A 811 13.19 16.44 20.80
C ILE A 811 13.49 15.03 20.30
N SER A 812 13.20 14.01 21.10
CA SER A 812 13.35 12.61 20.70
C SER A 812 12.21 12.16 19.77
N ILE A 813 12.58 11.56 18.65
CA ILE A 813 11.68 10.97 17.64
C ILE A 813 11.89 9.47 17.47
N GLY A 814 12.94 8.90 18.05
CA GLY A 814 13.31 7.48 17.87
C GLY A 814 12.31 6.46 18.44
N LYS A 815 11.29 6.91 19.17
CA LYS A 815 10.15 6.07 19.58
C LYS A 815 8.98 6.09 18.59
N ILE A 816 8.99 7.06 17.67
CA ILE A 816 7.91 7.30 16.71
C ILE A 816 8.33 6.85 15.31
N LEU A 817 9.57 7.20 14.90
CA LEU A 817 10.10 6.96 13.56
C LEU A 817 11.18 5.86 13.56
N ASP A 818 11.33 5.16 12.43
CA ASP A 818 12.43 4.22 12.21
C ASP A 818 13.72 5.00 11.97
N THR A 819 14.59 5.03 12.98
CA THR A 819 15.85 5.80 12.95
C THR A 819 16.80 5.37 11.83
N ARG A 820 16.68 4.12 11.33
CA ARG A 820 17.51 3.61 10.23
C ARG A 820 17.11 4.17 8.87
N ARG A 821 15.92 4.80 8.78
CA ARG A 821 15.34 5.33 7.54
C ARG A 821 15.16 6.84 7.56
N LEU A 822 15.78 7.56 8.50
CA LEU A 822 15.65 9.03 8.58
C LEU A 822 16.18 9.74 7.33
N GLY A 823 17.12 9.14 6.59
CA GLY A 823 17.59 9.69 5.31
C GLY A 823 16.51 9.72 4.21
N ASP A 824 15.45 8.92 4.34
CA ASP A 824 14.30 8.92 3.43
C ASP A 824 13.29 10.02 3.80
N ALA A 825 13.37 10.59 5.00
CA ALA A 825 12.39 11.55 5.50
C ALA A 825 12.31 12.82 4.65
N ARG A 826 11.14 13.44 4.63
CA ARG A 826 10.90 14.73 3.97
C ARG A 826 10.36 15.73 4.99
N ILE A 827 10.96 16.92 5.00
CA ILE A 827 10.58 18.04 5.87
C ILE A 827 10.03 19.13 4.97
N SER A 828 8.75 19.45 5.11
CA SER A 828 8.10 20.51 4.36
C SER A 828 8.51 21.90 4.87
N PRO A 829 8.34 22.95 4.05
CA PRO A 829 8.62 24.32 4.49
C PRO A 829 7.77 24.77 5.69
N SER A 830 6.58 24.20 5.90
CA SER A 830 5.72 24.49 7.07
C SER A 830 6.18 23.80 8.35
N GLY A 831 7.14 22.87 8.28
CA GLY A 831 7.62 22.11 9.43
C GLY A 831 6.92 20.79 9.63
N ASP A 832 6.18 20.31 8.63
CA ASP A 832 5.65 18.95 8.65
C ASP A 832 6.74 17.95 8.21
N ILE A 833 6.77 16.79 8.85
CA ILE A 833 7.74 15.74 8.61
C ILE A 833 6.98 14.48 8.20
N LEU A 834 7.26 13.97 7.02
CA LEU A 834 6.79 12.67 6.55
C LEU A 834 7.96 11.67 6.58
N ALA A 835 7.80 10.59 7.34
CA ALA A 835 8.86 9.61 7.54
C ALA A 835 8.33 8.20 7.86
N TRP A 836 9.13 7.18 7.59
CA TRP A 836 8.79 5.79 7.90
C TRP A 836 8.78 5.51 9.41
N THR A 837 7.74 4.84 9.89
CA THR A 837 7.70 4.22 11.23
C THR A 837 8.08 2.74 11.19
N GLY A 838 7.96 2.12 10.01
CA GLY A 838 8.25 0.71 9.76
C GLY A 838 8.33 0.40 8.27
N PRO A 839 8.09 -0.87 7.85
CA PRO A 839 8.25 -1.27 6.46
C PRO A 839 7.16 -0.72 5.53
N SER A 840 5.94 -0.52 6.04
CA SER A 840 4.75 -0.17 5.24
C SER A 840 3.85 0.88 5.91
N GLU A 841 4.40 1.67 6.82
CA GLU A 841 3.69 2.76 7.50
C GLU A 841 4.55 4.04 7.55
N LEU A 842 3.93 5.15 7.19
CA LEU A 842 4.46 6.51 7.31
C LEU A 842 3.78 7.23 8.47
N ALA A 843 4.52 8.04 9.20
CA ALA A 843 3.99 9.02 10.14
C ALA A 843 4.17 10.44 9.58
N MET A 844 3.18 11.28 9.86
CA MET A 844 3.22 12.71 9.68
C MET A 844 3.38 13.37 11.05
N LEU A 845 4.47 14.11 11.24
CA LEU A 845 4.75 14.89 12.45
C LEU A 845 4.78 16.39 12.12
N HIS A 846 4.61 17.24 13.12
CA HIS A 846 4.78 18.70 13.00
C HIS A 846 5.70 19.21 14.12
N VAL A 847 6.76 19.97 13.81
CA VAL A 847 7.82 20.30 14.80
C VAL A 847 7.68 21.63 15.55
N TRP A 848 6.74 22.49 15.14
CA TRP A 848 6.41 23.75 15.84
C TRP A 848 4.99 23.69 16.42
N GLY A 849 4.67 22.53 16.99
CA GLY A 849 3.35 22.19 17.51
C GLY A 849 3.14 22.52 18.98
N ILE A 850 2.22 21.81 19.61
CA ILE A 850 1.88 21.95 21.04
C ILE A 850 2.19 20.69 21.87
N GLY A 851 2.82 19.68 21.28
CA GLY A 851 3.15 18.40 21.92
C GLY A 851 1.97 17.43 21.97
N SER A 852 1.04 17.51 21.02
CA SER A 852 -0.14 16.66 20.97
C SER A 852 0.19 15.24 20.52
N PRO A 853 -0.26 14.20 21.23
CA PRO A 853 -0.19 12.83 20.74
C PRO A 853 -1.16 12.62 19.56
N LEU A 854 -1.01 11.50 18.86
CA LEU A 854 -1.91 11.12 17.77
C LEU A 854 -3.38 11.10 18.22
N TYR A 855 -4.19 11.99 17.63
CA TYR A 855 -5.62 12.11 17.93
C TYR A 855 -6.46 11.18 17.03
N VAL A 856 -7.24 10.27 17.63
CA VAL A 856 -8.05 9.27 16.88
C VAL A 856 -9.52 9.34 17.31
N GLU A 857 -10.33 10.15 16.65
CA GLU A 857 -11.77 10.23 16.91
C GLU A 857 -12.62 10.10 15.63
N MET A 858 -12.74 8.88 15.09
CA MET A 858 -13.55 8.53 13.89
C MET A 858 -14.63 7.46 14.14
N LYS A 859 -15.90 7.70 13.80
CA LYS A 859 -16.96 6.70 14.06
C LYS A 859 -16.93 5.58 13.03
N LEU A 860 -17.02 4.32 13.48
CA LEU A 860 -17.06 3.15 12.60
C LEU A 860 -18.50 2.75 12.22
N LEU A 861 -19.44 2.92 13.13
CA LEU A 861 -20.84 2.53 12.92
C LEU A 861 -21.69 3.66 12.35
N SER A 862 -22.58 3.30 11.42
CA SER A 862 -23.63 4.20 10.92
C SER A 862 -25.03 3.60 11.20
N PRO A 863 -25.89 4.25 12.01
CA PRO A 863 -27.22 3.75 12.34
C PRO A 863 -28.13 3.54 11.11
N SER A 864 -27.90 4.29 10.02
CA SER A 864 -28.71 4.18 8.80
C SER A 864 -28.46 2.89 8.02
N ASN A 865 -27.27 2.28 8.15
CA ASN A 865 -26.87 1.13 7.34
C ASN A 865 -27.37 -0.21 7.91
N MET A 866 -27.57 -0.31 9.23
CA MET A 866 -28.11 -1.53 9.86
C MET A 866 -29.52 -1.89 9.35
N ASN A 867 -30.40 -0.89 9.21
CA ASN A 867 -31.82 -1.14 8.89
C ASN A 867 -32.10 -1.51 7.42
N ILE A 868 -31.20 -1.20 6.48
CA ILE A 868 -31.47 -1.34 5.03
C ILE A 868 -31.07 -2.73 4.49
N LYS A 869 -30.01 -3.34 5.04
CA LYS A 869 -29.48 -4.63 4.54
C LYS A 869 -30.01 -5.84 5.31
N LEU A 870 -30.35 -5.70 6.59
CA LEU A 870 -30.94 -6.78 7.40
C LEU A 870 -32.41 -7.07 7.04
N THR A 871 -33.14 -6.10 6.46
CA THR A 871 -34.59 -6.19 6.23
C THR A 871 -34.99 -6.72 4.85
N LYS A 872 -34.03 -6.92 3.92
CA LYS A 872 -34.35 -7.28 2.53
C LYS A 872 -34.72 -8.74 2.29
N HIS A 873 -34.68 -9.60 3.30
CA HIS A 873 -35.35 -10.91 3.24
C HIS A 873 -35.94 -11.26 4.60
N PRO A 874 -37.28 -11.41 4.73
CA PRO A 874 -37.77 -12.29 5.77
C PRO A 874 -37.23 -13.68 5.45
N LEU A 875 -36.59 -14.31 6.43
CA LEU A 875 -36.41 -15.76 6.47
C LEU A 875 -37.81 -16.38 6.39
N THR A 876 -38.29 -16.66 5.17
CA THR A 876 -39.50 -17.46 4.91
C THR A 876 -39.10 -18.84 4.45
#